data_AF-A0ABC8AQH0-F1
#
_entry.id   AF-A0ABC8AQH0-F1
#
_cell.length_a   1.000
_cell.length_b   1.000
_cell.length_c   1.000
_cell.angle_alpha   90.00
_cell.angle_beta   90.00
_cell.angle_gamma   90.00
#
_symmetry.space_group_name_H-M   'P 1'
#
loop_
_entity.id
_entity.type
_entity.pdbx_description
1 polymer ?
#
loop_
_entity_poly.entity_id
_entity_poly.type
_entity_poly.pdbx_seq_one_letter_code
_entity_poly.pdbx_strand_id
1 'polypeptide(L)'
;MSVAEAVPNLLICLREGLEAGLVVTILLAAVRRLSTPERPVSTTPVWLGVLGAVSVAGSFAAVLTYSTAVLTSSARAAVAGVLSVLAVALVTAMIFWMRRTGASLSGQLRGEVARAAGVGAGVLAVTAFLAVGREGLETTLFVWTAIKAAGSTVAPLVGAALGLVLALALCWLLFRRAVRLNLGVFFNRTAVLLIVIAAGVLAYGLGDLQEAGWLPGARWIAFDLSAHVDPNSWWVSIITGVTNLSPKMTVLQVVAWIAYLATVIPLFLRAGQPTPATAPQPAATPDAQPTPAPEPETESVHPDWWERLAGPRPVLVGAVLVLVPVLAAAAASALLPAADTSGTGKVTVTADACAPEWTSARTGTRTISVHNASGKPGEIDLVDADGAVAGEIENIGPGTTAELTATLNPGSYTIVCLMSGRPALSSARVRATGPQTAAPLTFKQVRTSELRGPNDAYQDHVRQALTRLTAAVATVGRDLKANNIPAAQADWLLAQQEWERVGASYNSFGDAGTAVDGLPGGLPGGVEDPDFTGLHRLEYGLWHGQGPDRLLPVVDKLGVDIAAIGDKLTSTELAGDPATLPVRAHEILEDALRDHFSGLDDQGGGAAYPMTLADVEVTRVILDRLGPLLDQRDPKLRPDLAAKLDKLRAALLATQDNGRWRAPAQTPPTARQAVIAATGGALEALSRVPRLLETRAN
;
A
#
# COMPACT_ATOMS: atom_id res chain seq x y z
N MET A 1 -6.42 3.60 17.55
CA MET A 1 -4.97 3.88 17.35
C MET A 1 -4.25 3.44 18.60
N SER A 2 -3.57 2.29 18.59
CA SER A 2 -2.75 1.90 19.73
C SER A 2 -1.43 2.65 19.65
N VAL A 3 -0.99 3.29 20.74
CA VAL A 3 0.32 3.98 20.82
C VAL A 3 1.46 3.00 20.52
N ALA A 4 1.20 1.71 20.66
CA ALA A 4 2.21 0.68 20.69
C ALA A 4 2.63 0.14 19.33
N GLU A 5 1.72 0.16 18.36
CA GLU A 5 2.05 -0.06 16.94
C GLU A 5 2.97 1.06 16.39
N ALA A 6 3.00 2.23 17.04
CA ALA A 6 3.85 3.34 16.65
C ALA A 6 5.27 3.28 17.26
N VAL A 7 5.46 2.53 18.35
CA VAL A 7 6.73 2.52 19.12
C VAL A 7 7.94 2.00 18.30
N PRO A 8 7.85 0.89 17.54
CA PRO A 8 9.00 0.38 16.79
C PRO A 8 9.53 1.39 15.78
N ASN A 9 8.64 1.93 14.96
CA ASN A 9 9.00 2.92 13.94
C ASN A 9 9.44 4.24 14.55
N LEU A 10 8.88 4.64 15.69
CA LEU A 10 9.37 5.78 16.45
C LEU A 10 10.82 5.59 16.86
N LEU A 11 11.17 4.43 17.42
CA LEU A 11 12.53 4.16 17.90
C LEU A 11 13.53 4.03 16.76
N ILE A 12 13.13 3.39 15.66
CA ILE A 12 13.94 3.28 14.43
C ILE A 12 14.21 4.69 13.89
N CYS A 13 13.19 5.48 13.59
CA CYS A 13 13.37 6.83 13.05
C CYS A 13 14.08 7.78 14.03
N LEU A 14 13.86 7.63 15.34
CA LEU A 14 14.58 8.40 16.35
C LEU A 14 16.08 8.10 16.33
N ARG A 15 16.46 6.83 16.24
CA ARG A 15 17.86 6.41 16.22
C ARG A 15 18.54 6.82 14.92
N GLU A 16 18.03 6.34 13.79
CA GLU A 16 18.67 6.56 12.49
C GLU A 16 18.64 8.07 12.13
N GLY A 17 17.56 8.76 12.51
CA GLY A 17 17.48 10.22 12.38
C GLY A 17 18.49 10.97 13.28
N LEU A 18 18.80 10.46 14.47
CA LEU A 18 19.83 11.04 15.34
C LEU A 18 21.23 10.76 14.78
N GLU A 19 21.48 9.58 14.22
CA GLU A 19 22.77 9.23 13.59
C GLU A 19 23.05 10.12 12.37
N ALA A 20 22.09 10.20 11.45
CA ALA A 20 22.16 11.10 10.30
C ALA A 20 22.29 12.58 10.74
N GLY A 21 21.46 13.00 11.71
CA GLY A 21 21.44 14.37 12.21
C GLY A 21 22.72 14.76 12.96
N LEU A 22 23.39 13.82 13.64
CA LEU A 22 24.68 14.07 14.31
C LEU A 22 25.78 14.33 13.27
N VAL A 23 25.82 13.58 12.17
CA VAL A 23 26.77 13.82 11.08
C VAL A 23 26.54 15.20 10.46
N VAL A 24 25.30 15.55 10.16
CA VAL A 24 24.93 16.88 9.66
C VAL A 24 25.35 17.96 10.66
N THR A 25 25.13 17.74 11.96
CA THR A 25 25.53 18.67 13.03
C THR A 25 27.04 18.86 13.10
N ILE A 26 27.83 17.79 12.94
CA ILE A 26 29.30 17.85 12.89
C ILE A 26 29.76 18.63 11.66
N LEU A 27 29.17 18.38 10.48
CA LEU A 27 29.49 19.10 9.25
C LEU A 27 29.15 20.59 9.37
N LEU A 28 27.97 20.93 9.89
CA LEU A 28 27.57 22.32 10.13
C LEU A 28 28.46 23.01 11.18
N ALA A 29 28.88 22.30 12.22
CA ALA A 29 29.81 22.81 13.22
C ALA A 29 31.22 23.02 12.64
N ALA A 30 31.67 22.15 11.73
CA ALA A 30 32.94 22.32 11.02
C ALA A 30 32.89 23.53 10.09
N VAL A 31 31.82 23.70 9.30
CA VAL A 31 31.61 24.89 8.46
C VAL A 31 31.58 26.16 9.31
N ARG A 32 30.85 26.18 10.43
CA ARG A 32 30.81 27.33 11.36
C ARG A 32 32.17 27.67 11.97
N ARG A 33 33.02 26.67 12.23
CA ARG A 33 34.37 26.90 12.76
C ARG A 33 35.32 27.50 11.72
N LEU A 34 35.09 27.21 10.44
CA LEU A 34 35.91 27.73 9.32
C LEU A 34 35.42 29.08 8.80
N SER A 35 34.14 29.39 8.98
CA SER A 35 33.58 30.71 8.66
C SER A 35 34.11 31.78 9.61
N THR A 36 34.96 32.66 9.09
CA THR A 36 35.37 33.90 9.78
C THR A 36 34.60 35.09 9.20
N PRO A 37 34.52 36.24 9.90
CA PRO A 37 33.89 37.46 9.36
C PRO A 37 34.47 37.91 8.03
N GLU A 38 35.75 37.61 7.77
CA GLU A 38 36.46 37.95 6.53
C GLU A 38 36.28 36.92 5.41
N ARG A 39 35.91 35.67 5.73
CA ARG A 39 35.69 34.58 4.76
C ARG A 39 34.47 33.74 5.18
N PRO A 40 33.25 34.17 4.83
CA PRO A 40 32.05 33.41 5.14
C PRO A 40 32.00 32.13 4.29
N VAL A 41 32.01 30.95 4.95
CA VAL A 41 31.79 29.66 4.28
C VAL A 41 30.31 29.31 4.35
N SER A 42 29.70 29.00 3.19
CA SER A 42 28.28 28.67 3.09
C SER A 42 27.96 27.25 3.57
N THR A 43 26.83 27.09 4.25
CA THR A 43 26.26 25.78 4.64
C THR A 43 25.38 25.15 3.55
N THR A 44 25.09 25.87 2.45
CA THR A 44 24.26 25.40 1.33
C THR A 44 24.69 24.03 0.78
N PRO A 45 25.98 23.71 0.60
CA PRO A 45 26.39 22.41 0.07
C PRO A 45 25.97 21.23 0.96
N VAL A 46 26.04 21.40 2.29
CA VAL A 46 25.58 20.37 3.24
C VAL A 46 24.09 20.10 3.05
N TRP A 47 23.28 21.15 2.93
CA TRP A 47 21.83 21.02 2.72
C TRP A 47 21.46 20.44 1.36
N LEU A 48 22.22 20.75 0.29
CA LEU A 48 22.03 20.10 -1.02
C LEU A 48 22.32 18.60 -0.95
N GLY A 49 23.36 18.20 -0.22
CA GLY A 49 23.66 16.79 0.02
C GLY A 49 22.55 16.07 0.80
N VAL A 50 22.04 16.69 1.88
CA VAL A 50 20.90 16.18 2.67
C VAL A 50 19.64 16.04 1.81
N LEU A 51 19.31 17.06 1.01
CA LEU A 51 18.14 17.04 0.13
C LEU A 51 18.24 15.89 -0.89
N GLY A 52 19.42 15.73 -1.53
CA GLY A 52 19.65 14.62 -2.45
C GLY A 52 19.48 13.26 -1.78
N ALA A 53 20.00 13.08 -0.56
CA ALA A 53 19.88 11.84 0.20
C ALA A 53 18.43 11.50 0.54
N VAL A 54 17.65 12.49 1.00
CA VAL A 54 16.22 12.33 1.32
C VAL A 54 15.41 11.98 0.06
N SER A 55 15.69 12.63 -1.08
CA SER A 55 15.04 12.31 -2.35
C SER A 55 15.30 10.88 -2.81
N VAL A 56 16.54 10.38 -2.66
CA VAL A 56 16.90 8.99 -2.99
C VAL A 56 16.21 8.00 -2.06
N ALA A 57 16.21 8.25 -0.76
CA ALA A 57 15.51 7.40 0.22
C ALA A 57 13.99 7.34 -0.04
N GLY A 58 13.35 8.48 -0.32
CA GLY A 58 11.93 8.53 -0.68
C GLY A 58 11.61 7.82 -2.00
N SER A 59 12.46 7.97 -3.02
CA SER A 59 12.31 7.27 -4.29
C SER A 59 12.45 5.76 -4.11
N PHE A 60 13.40 5.33 -3.30
CA PHE A 60 13.60 3.92 -2.96
C PHE A 60 12.40 3.32 -2.21
N ALA A 61 11.81 4.06 -1.26
CA ALA A 61 10.58 3.67 -0.57
C ALA A 61 9.39 3.51 -1.53
N ALA A 62 9.25 4.45 -2.48
CA ALA A 62 8.20 4.41 -3.49
C ALA A 62 8.34 3.19 -4.39
N VAL A 63 9.55 2.94 -4.94
CA VAL A 63 9.83 1.76 -5.77
C VAL A 63 9.50 0.47 -5.02
N LEU A 64 9.96 0.30 -3.78
CA LEU A 64 9.64 -0.89 -2.99
C LEU A 64 8.14 -1.09 -2.77
N THR A 65 7.40 0.00 -2.55
CA THR A 65 5.96 -0.05 -2.29
C THR A 65 5.16 -0.37 -3.55
N TYR A 66 5.45 0.30 -4.66
CA TYR A 66 4.71 0.10 -5.92
C TYR A 66 5.09 -1.21 -6.61
N SER A 67 6.37 -1.61 -6.60
CA SER A 67 6.81 -2.87 -7.23
C SER A 67 6.21 -4.11 -6.55
N THR A 68 5.99 -4.08 -5.23
CA THR A 68 5.38 -5.21 -4.50
C THR A 68 3.85 -5.28 -4.64
N ALA A 69 3.21 -4.21 -5.09
CA ALA A 69 1.75 -4.17 -5.31
C ALA A 69 1.33 -5.02 -6.53
N VAL A 70 2.19 -5.11 -7.55
CA VAL A 70 1.94 -5.84 -8.81
C VAL A 70 2.22 -7.35 -8.69
N LEU A 71 2.83 -7.80 -7.59
CA LEU A 71 3.17 -9.21 -7.37
C LEU A 71 1.97 -10.03 -6.91
N THR A 72 1.93 -11.31 -7.31
CA THR A 72 0.97 -12.31 -6.80
C THR A 72 1.09 -12.49 -5.29
N SER A 73 0.05 -12.99 -4.61
CA SER A 73 0.03 -13.14 -3.14
C SER A 73 1.22 -13.94 -2.60
N SER A 74 1.54 -15.07 -3.24
CA SER A 74 2.70 -15.90 -2.85
C SER A 74 4.04 -15.21 -3.12
N ALA A 75 4.18 -14.48 -4.23
CA ALA A 75 5.41 -13.73 -4.52
C ALA A 75 5.58 -12.53 -3.57
N ARG A 76 4.48 -11.88 -3.18
CA ARG A 76 4.48 -10.80 -2.19
C ARG A 76 4.91 -11.29 -0.82
N ALA A 77 4.39 -12.42 -0.36
CA ALA A 77 4.80 -13.06 0.89
C ALA A 77 6.28 -13.49 0.84
N ALA A 78 6.73 -14.08 -0.27
CA ALA A 78 8.15 -14.45 -0.44
C ALA A 78 9.08 -13.23 -0.35
N VAL A 79 8.77 -12.15 -1.07
CA VAL A 79 9.56 -10.92 -1.06
C VAL A 79 9.55 -10.26 0.32
N ALA A 80 8.40 -10.18 0.99
CA ALA A 80 8.28 -9.63 2.35
C ALA A 80 9.10 -10.45 3.37
N GLY A 81 9.04 -11.78 3.27
CA GLY A 81 9.80 -12.69 4.11
C GLY A 81 11.30 -12.58 3.91
N VAL A 82 11.79 -12.57 2.66
CA VAL A 82 13.22 -12.39 2.34
C VAL A 82 13.74 -11.04 2.83
N LEU A 83 13.01 -9.96 2.57
CA LEU A 83 13.41 -8.61 2.99
C LEU A 83 13.46 -8.48 4.51
N SER A 84 12.53 -9.11 5.24
CA SER A 84 12.54 -9.17 6.70
C SER A 84 13.79 -9.87 7.24
N VAL A 85 14.20 -11.01 6.65
CA VAL A 85 15.42 -11.73 7.05
C VAL A 85 16.67 -10.90 6.77
N LEU A 86 16.76 -10.28 5.60
CA LEU A 86 17.87 -9.39 5.24
C LEU A 86 17.96 -8.17 6.16
N ALA A 87 16.82 -7.57 6.50
CA ALA A 87 16.74 -6.46 7.43
C ALA A 87 17.27 -6.86 8.82
N VAL A 88 16.87 -8.01 9.35
CA VAL A 88 17.36 -8.50 10.64
C VAL A 88 18.87 -8.74 10.63
N ALA A 89 19.41 -9.33 9.56
CA ALA A 89 20.85 -9.52 9.42
C ALA A 89 21.61 -8.19 9.42
N LEU A 90 21.09 -7.19 8.69
CA LEU A 90 21.66 -5.84 8.61
C LEU A 90 21.60 -5.12 9.98
N VAL A 91 20.44 -5.13 10.65
CA VAL A 91 20.26 -4.53 11.99
C VAL A 91 21.24 -5.17 12.98
N THR A 92 21.33 -6.51 12.97
CA THR A 92 22.25 -7.23 13.86
C THR A 92 23.69 -6.80 13.62
N ALA A 93 24.13 -6.78 12.36
CA ALA A 93 25.47 -6.36 11.98
C ALA A 93 25.76 -4.93 12.45
N MET A 94 24.81 -4.01 12.25
CA MET A 94 24.94 -2.62 12.68
C MET A 94 25.01 -2.47 14.20
N ILE A 95 24.19 -3.19 14.95
CA ILE A 95 24.21 -3.17 16.43
C ILE A 95 25.59 -3.57 16.96
N PHE A 96 26.20 -4.61 16.39
CA PHE A 96 27.56 -5.03 16.76
C PHE A 96 28.63 -4.05 16.25
N TRP A 97 28.45 -3.48 15.06
CA TRP A 97 29.36 -2.50 14.50
C TRP A 97 29.42 -1.23 15.36
N MET A 98 28.28 -0.66 15.73
CA MET A 98 28.23 0.50 16.63
C MET A 98 28.77 0.18 18.02
N ARG A 99 28.48 -1.00 18.57
CA ARG A 99 29.02 -1.39 19.88
C ARG A 99 30.55 -1.47 19.89
N ARG A 100 31.15 -1.91 18.78
CA ARG A 100 32.61 -1.97 18.62
C ARG A 100 33.24 -0.60 18.32
N THR A 101 32.51 0.29 17.64
CA THR A 101 33.06 1.54 17.09
C THR A 101 32.66 2.79 17.89
N GLY A 102 31.68 2.69 18.80
CA GLY A 102 31.12 3.81 19.57
C GLY A 102 32.12 4.53 20.48
N ALA A 103 33.23 3.90 20.85
CA ALA A 103 34.29 4.51 21.63
C ALA A 103 35.31 5.32 20.79
N SER A 104 35.49 5.01 19.49
CA SER A 104 36.52 5.62 18.62
C SER A 104 35.98 6.64 17.62
N LEU A 105 34.68 6.58 17.28
CA LEU A 105 34.07 7.38 16.22
C LEU A 105 34.18 8.91 16.46
N SER A 106 33.97 9.34 17.70
CA SER A 106 34.04 10.77 18.06
C SER A 106 35.44 11.37 17.92
N GLY A 107 36.50 10.55 18.05
CA GLY A 107 37.89 10.99 17.90
C GLY A 107 38.33 11.02 16.42
N GLN A 108 37.97 10.00 15.65
CA GLN A 108 38.34 9.86 14.24
C GLN A 108 37.59 10.85 13.33
N LEU A 109 36.28 11.05 13.55
CA LEU A 109 35.49 12.02 12.78
C LEU A 109 35.94 13.46 13.02
N ARG A 110 36.39 13.82 14.23
CA ARG A 110 36.94 15.16 14.50
C ARG A 110 38.27 15.40 13.77
N GLY A 111 39.09 14.35 13.60
CA GLY A 111 40.37 14.43 12.90
C GLY A 111 40.24 14.45 11.38
N GLU A 112 39.34 13.66 10.80
CA GLU A 112 39.15 13.58 9.35
C GLU A 112 38.27 14.70 8.77
N VAL A 113 37.24 15.15 9.50
CA VAL A 113 36.40 16.29 9.07
C VAL A 113 37.18 17.61 9.12
N ALA A 114 38.13 17.76 10.05
CA ALA A 114 39.05 18.91 10.07
C ALA A 114 39.98 18.95 8.83
N ARG A 115 40.25 17.79 8.21
CA ARG A 115 41.01 17.69 6.94
C ARG A 115 40.12 17.89 5.70
N ALA A 116 38.91 17.31 5.70
CA ALA A 116 37.98 17.41 4.56
C ALA A 116 37.40 18.82 4.36
N ALA A 117 37.25 19.58 5.45
CA ALA A 117 36.66 20.92 5.40
C ALA A 117 37.60 21.98 4.77
N GLY A 118 38.85 21.62 4.42
CA GLY A 118 39.74 22.43 3.58
C GLY A 118 39.61 22.21 2.07
N VAL A 119 38.77 21.27 1.59
CA VAL A 119 38.86 20.73 0.21
C VAL A 119 37.76 21.25 -0.75
N GLY A 120 36.75 21.98 -0.26
CA GLY A 120 35.78 22.71 -1.11
C GLY A 120 34.32 22.23 -1.04
N ALA A 121 33.41 23.06 -1.57
CA ALA A 121 31.96 22.92 -1.42
C ALA A 121 31.38 21.57 -1.93
N GLY A 122 31.93 21.02 -3.02
CA GLY A 122 31.47 19.74 -3.57
C GLY A 122 31.71 18.53 -2.64
N VAL A 123 32.84 18.51 -1.93
CA VAL A 123 33.17 17.44 -0.99
C VAL A 123 32.23 17.46 0.21
N LEU A 124 31.84 18.64 0.70
CA LEU A 124 30.86 18.78 1.78
C LEU A 124 29.47 18.28 1.39
N ALA A 125 29.04 18.57 0.15
CA ALA A 125 27.77 18.07 -0.38
C ALA A 125 27.78 16.54 -0.54
N VAL A 126 28.83 15.97 -1.13
CA VAL A 126 28.96 14.51 -1.30
C VAL A 126 29.08 13.81 0.04
N THR A 127 29.83 14.36 1.00
CA THR A 127 29.96 13.77 2.35
C THR A 127 28.63 13.77 3.08
N ALA A 128 27.87 14.86 3.01
CA ALA A 128 26.53 14.92 3.59
C ALA A 128 25.56 13.97 2.88
N PHE A 129 25.60 13.90 1.55
CA PHE A 129 24.78 12.99 0.74
C PHE A 129 25.06 11.52 1.06
N LEU A 130 26.32 11.10 1.10
CA LEU A 130 26.69 9.70 1.35
C LEU A 130 26.37 9.30 2.80
N ALA A 131 26.67 10.18 3.76
CA ALA A 131 26.37 9.90 5.16
C ALA A 131 24.87 9.80 5.40
N VAL A 132 24.09 10.81 5.00
CA VAL A 132 22.64 10.81 5.21
C VAL A 132 21.93 9.81 4.31
N GLY A 133 22.42 9.58 3.09
CA GLY A 133 21.84 8.66 2.13
C GLY A 133 21.93 7.21 2.60
N ARG A 134 23.04 6.83 3.22
CA ARG A 134 23.18 5.51 3.86
C ARG A 134 22.13 5.33 4.96
N GLU A 135 22.11 6.24 5.94
CA GLU A 135 21.18 6.14 7.07
C GLU A 135 19.71 6.23 6.61
N GLY A 136 19.43 7.03 5.58
CA GLY A 136 18.09 7.18 4.99
C GLY A 136 17.60 5.93 4.25
N LEU A 137 18.48 5.24 3.51
CA LEU A 137 18.15 3.96 2.86
C LEU A 137 17.92 2.85 3.90
N GLU A 138 18.76 2.80 4.93
CA GLU A 138 18.60 1.87 6.05
C GLU A 138 17.28 2.13 6.80
N THR A 139 16.98 3.38 7.15
CA THR A 139 15.70 3.80 7.75
C THR A 139 14.51 3.36 6.90
N THR A 140 14.58 3.57 5.58
CA THR A 140 13.52 3.22 4.64
C THR A 140 13.22 1.72 4.67
N LEU A 141 14.26 0.88 4.64
CA LEU A 141 14.10 -0.58 4.70
C LEU A 141 13.49 -1.05 6.02
N PHE A 142 13.96 -0.50 7.14
CA PHE A 142 13.48 -0.90 8.47
C PHE A 142 12.05 -0.45 8.72
N VAL A 143 11.71 0.78 8.34
CA VAL A 143 10.33 1.29 8.47
C VAL A 143 9.40 0.50 7.55
N TRP A 144 9.80 0.20 6.31
CA TRP A 144 8.98 -0.56 5.37
C TRP A 144 8.71 -1.99 5.88
N THR A 145 9.75 -2.70 6.34
CA THR A 145 9.61 -4.06 6.88
C THR A 145 8.77 -4.08 8.17
N ALA A 146 8.97 -3.10 9.06
CA ALA A 146 8.17 -2.96 10.28
C ALA A 146 6.70 -2.58 10.00
N ILE A 147 6.42 -1.74 9.00
CA ILE A 147 5.04 -1.44 8.55
C ILE A 147 4.35 -2.71 8.06
N LYS A 148 5.05 -3.52 7.25
CA LYS A 148 4.48 -4.79 6.74
C LYS A 148 4.19 -5.77 7.86
N ALA A 149 5.12 -5.90 8.81
CA ALA A 149 4.94 -6.70 10.01
C ALA A 149 3.74 -6.26 10.88
N ALA A 150 3.49 -4.95 10.98
CA ALA A 150 2.42 -4.39 11.81
C ALA A 150 1.02 -4.42 11.15
N GLY A 151 0.91 -4.73 9.85
CA GLY A 151 -0.38 -4.84 9.15
C GLY A 151 -0.95 -3.52 8.63
N SER A 152 -2.28 -3.45 8.47
CA SER A 152 -2.98 -2.37 7.74
C SER A 152 -3.33 -1.12 8.56
N THR A 153 -2.54 -0.78 9.58
CA THR A 153 -2.82 0.38 10.45
C THR A 153 -1.95 1.59 10.09
N VAL A 154 -2.44 2.80 10.39
CA VAL A 154 -1.69 4.05 10.19
C VAL A 154 -0.71 4.36 11.34
N ALA A 155 -0.76 3.60 12.44
CA ALA A 155 0.04 3.86 13.64
C ALA A 155 1.56 3.75 13.41
N PRO A 156 2.09 2.79 12.63
CA PRO A 156 3.51 2.72 12.28
C PRO A 156 4.02 3.97 11.54
N LEU A 157 3.20 4.59 10.69
CA LEU A 157 3.52 5.84 9.98
C LEU A 157 3.60 7.02 10.95
N VAL A 158 2.65 7.12 11.87
CA VAL A 158 2.65 8.14 12.94
C VAL A 158 3.89 7.98 13.83
N GLY A 159 4.25 6.74 14.16
CA GLY A 159 5.46 6.41 14.90
C GLY A 159 6.72 6.92 14.22
N ALA A 160 6.91 6.58 12.94
CA ALA A 160 8.05 7.03 12.14
C ALA A 160 8.17 8.56 12.12
N ALA A 161 7.05 9.26 11.90
CA ALA A 161 7.01 10.72 11.87
C ALA A 161 7.40 11.35 13.22
N LEU A 162 6.86 10.83 14.33
CA LEU A 162 7.19 11.30 15.68
C LEU A 162 8.66 11.05 16.02
N GLY A 163 9.21 9.88 15.66
CA GLY A 163 10.62 9.55 15.84
C GLY A 163 11.54 10.52 15.11
N LEU A 164 11.23 10.85 13.86
CA LEU A 164 11.98 11.81 13.06
C LEU A 164 11.93 13.22 13.65
N VAL A 165 10.75 13.69 14.09
CA VAL A 165 10.60 15.00 14.74
C VAL A 165 11.43 15.07 16.02
N LEU A 166 11.40 14.03 16.86
CA LEU A 166 12.20 13.95 18.07
C LEU A 166 13.70 13.93 17.77
N ALA A 167 14.15 13.20 16.75
CA ALA A 167 15.54 13.19 16.32
C ALA A 167 16.03 14.58 15.88
N LEU A 168 15.23 15.28 15.07
CA LEU A 168 15.54 16.66 14.64
C LEU A 168 15.61 17.63 15.82
N ALA A 169 14.67 17.52 16.77
CA ALA A 169 14.66 18.34 17.98
C ALA A 169 15.90 18.10 18.86
N LEU A 170 16.28 16.84 19.06
CA LEU A 170 17.49 16.47 19.82
C LEU A 170 18.76 16.96 19.12
N CYS A 171 18.89 16.77 17.81
CA CYS A 171 20.03 17.28 17.04
C CYS A 171 20.15 18.81 17.13
N TRP A 172 19.03 19.52 17.07
CA TRP A 172 19.02 20.98 17.23
C TRP A 172 19.44 21.42 18.63
N LEU A 173 18.98 20.73 19.68
CA LEU A 173 19.39 20.99 21.07
C LEU A 173 20.88 20.71 21.29
N LEU A 174 21.40 19.62 20.74
CA LEU A 174 22.83 19.27 20.77
C LEU A 174 23.68 20.30 20.03
N PHE A 175 23.21 20.76 18.86
CA PHE A 175 23.89 21.80 18.08
C PHE A 175 23.98 23.14 18.83
N ARG A 176 22.95 23.48 19.61
CA ARG A 176 22.93 24.67 20.48
C ARG A 176 23.69 24.49 21.80
N ARG A 177 24.32 23.33 22.04
CA ARG A 177 24.97 22.94 23.31
C ARG A 177 24.04 23.01 24.53
N ALA A 178 22.72 22.95 24.33
CA ALA A 178 21.74 23.07 25.39
C ALA A 178 21.56 21.78 26.20
N VAL A 179 21.98 20.63 25.66
CA VAL A 179 21.86 19.31 26.29
C VAL A 179 23.20 18.56 26.17
N ARG A 180 23.61 17.88 27.25
CA ARG A 180 24.75 16.94 27.26
C ARG A 180 24.20 15.52 27.36
N LEU A 181 24.21 14.77 26.26
CA LEU A 181 23.67 13.41 26.21
C LEU A 181 24.80 12.38 26.08
N ASN A 182 24.82 11.38 26.96
CA ASN A 182 25.77 10.26 26.84
C ASN A 182 25.30 9.31 25.73
N LEU A 183 25.78 9.55 24.51
CA LEU A 183 25.43 8.79 23.31
C LEU A 183 25.71 7.29 23.49
N GLY A 184 26.79 6.92 24.18
CA GLY A 184 27.12 5.52 24.45
C GLY A 184 26.05 4.82 25.29
N VAL A 185 25.49 5.48 26.30
CA VAL A 185 24.40 4.92 27.12
C VAL A 185 23.09 4.87 26.33
N PHE A 186 22.77 5.93 25.58
CA PHE A 186 21.57 5.99 24.75
C PHE A 186 21.54 4.88 23.71
N PHE A 187 22.57 4.78 22.86
CA PHE A 187 22.67 3.75 21.82
C PHE A 187 22.73 2.34 22.39
N ASN A 188 23.40 2.11 23.52
CA ASN A 188 23.42 0.78 24.14
C ASN A 188 22.05 0.36 24.67
N ARG A 189 21.25 1.28 25.22
CA ARG A 189 19.90 0.97 25.73
C ARG A 189 18.91 0.75 24.60
N THR A 190 18.94 1.59 23.56
CA THR A 190 18.08 1.42 22.38
C THR A 190 18.46 0.19 21.57
N ALA A 191 19.74 -0.20 21.52
CA ALA A 191 20.20 -1.43 20.87
C ALA A 191 19.60 -2.70 21.48
N VAL A 192 19.48 -2.80 22.81
CA VAL A 192 18.84 -3.97 23.45
C VAL A 192 17.38 -4.09 23.02
N LEU A 193 16.67 -2.96 22.95
CA LEU A 193 15.28 -2.93 22.51
C LEU A 193 15.14 -3.29 21.02
N LEU A 194 16.06 -2.83 20.17
CA LEU A 194 16.11 -3.20 18.76
C LEU A 194 16.41 -4.69 18.55
N ILE A 195 17.21 -5.33 19.41
CA ILE A 195 17.40 -6.79 19.36
C ILE A 195 16.06 -7.51 19.58
N VAL A 196 15.21 -7.02 20.48
CA VAL A 196 13.88 -7.60 20.74
C VAL A 196 12.95 -7.41 19.53
N ILE A 197 12.92 -6.21 18.95
CA ILE A 197 12.14 -5.92 17.75
C ILE A 197 12.62 -6.77 16.57
N ALA A 198 13.93 -6.89 16.37
CA ALA A 198 14.52 -7.69 15.29
C ALA A 198 14.19 -9.19 15.42
N ALA A 199 14.12 -9.72 16.64
CA ALA A 199 13.65 -11.10 16.85
C ALA A 199 12.20 -11.28 16.36
N GLY A 200 11.35 -10.29 16.61
CA GLY A 200 9.97 -10.25 16.13
C GLY A 200 9.85 -10.16 14.61
N VAL A 201 10.62 -9.27 13.98
CA VAL A 201 10.66 -9.14 12.51
C VAL A 201 11.16 -10.44 11.87
N LEU A 202 12.13 -11.12 12.48
CA LEU A 202 12.60 -12.43 12.03
C LEU A 202 11.49 -13.48 12.09
N ALA A 203 10.79 -13.57 13.22
CA ALA A 203 9.69 -14.52 13.40
C ALA A 203 8.56 -14.28 12.37
N TYR A 204 8.22 -13.02 12.10
CA TYR A 204 7.24 -12.67 11.08
C TYR A 204 7.71 -13.01 9.66
N GLY A 205 8.94 -12.63 9.30
CA GLY A 205 9.49 -12.91 7.98
C GLY A 205 9.58 -14.41 7.67
N LEU A 206 9.88 -15.24 8.68
CA LEU A 206 9.83 -16.69 8.54
C LEU A 206 8.39 -17.21 8.37
N GLY A 207 7.41 -16.54 8.97
CA GLY A 207 5.98 -16.81 8.74
C GLY A 207 5.56 -16.53 7.30
N ASP A 208 5.94 -15.37 6.75
CA ASP A 208 5.66 -15.02 5.35
C ASP A 208 6.34 -16.01 4.37
N LEU A 209 7.54 -16.49 4.69
CA LEU A 209 8.20 -17.54 3.91
C LEU A 209 7.50 -18.91 4.02
N GLN A 210 6.86 -19.20 5.16
CA GLN A 210 6.00 -20.37 5.32
C GLN A 210 4.70 -20.23 4.51
N GLU A 211 4.12 -19.02 4.47
CA GLU A 211 2.92 -18.70 3.67
C GLU A 211 3.21 -18.77 2.17
N ALA A 212 4.38 -18.30 1.74
CA ALA A 212 4.86 -18.45 0.36
C ALA A 212 5.17 -19.91 -0.04
N GLY A 213 5.14 -20.86 0.91
CA GLY A 213 5.45 -22.26 0.68
C GLY A 213 6.94 -22.57 0.55
N TRP A 214 7.84 -21.62 0.85
CA TRP A 214 9.29 -21.80 0.77
C TRP A 214 9.85 -22.51 2.00
N LEU A 215 9.19 -22.38 3.15
CA LEU A 215 9.57 -23.06 4.39
C LEU A 215 8.48 -24.04 4.86
N PRO A 216 8.84 -25.24 5.33
CA PRO A 216 7.87 -26.19 5.86
C PRO A 216 7.33 -25.75 7.23
N GLY A 217 6.24 -26.38 7.67
CA GLY A 217 5.72 -26.22 9.04
C GLY A 217 4.70 -25.09 9.23
N ALA A 218 4.12 -24.53 8.17
CA ALA A 218 3.04 -23.53 8.26
C ALA A 218 1.83 -24.03 9.10
N ARG A 219 1.62 -25.36 9.13
CA ARG A 219 0.55 -26.01 9.92
C ARG A 219 0.98 -26.42 11.33
N TRP A 220 2.27 -26.27 11.67
CA TRP A 220 2.79 -26.67 12.98
C TRP A 220 2.67 -25.47 13.91
N ILE A 221 1.49 -25.29 14.48
CA ILE A 221 1.18 -24.19 15.39
C ILE A 221 1.80 -24.47 16.76
N ALA A 222 2.59 -23.54 17.28
CA ALA A 222 3.19 -23.64 18.62
C ALA A 222 2.14 -23.34 19.70
N PHE A 223 1.40 -22.26 19.49
CA PHE A 223 0.28 -21.85 20.33
C PHE A 223 -0.70 -21.03 19.49
N ASP A 224 -1.98 -21.14 19.84
CA ASP A 224 -3.07 -20.31 19.32
C ASP A 224 -3.87 -19.78 20.50
N LEU A 225 -3.56 -18.56 20.91
CA LEU A 225 -4.21 -17.84 22.01
C LEU A 225 -5.33 -16.93 21.51
N SER A 226 -5.58 -16.88 20.20
CA SER A 226 -6.55 -15.97 19.57
C SER A 226 -7.98 -16.16 20.08
N ALA A 227 -8.30 -17.33 20.64
CA ALA A 227 -9.60 -17.61 21.25
C ALA A 227 -9.78 -16.99 22.65
N HIS A 228 -8.69 -16.65 23.35
CA HIS A 228 -8.71 -16.12 24.72
C HIS A 228 -8.13 -14.72 24.83
N VAL A 229 -7.43 -14.27 23.78
CA VAL A 229 -6.73 -13.00 23.71
C VAL A 229 -7.28 -12.23 22.51
N ASP A 230 -8.08 -11.19 22.77
CA ASP A 230 -8.58 -10.30 21.72
C ASP A 230 -7.40 -9.55 21.07
N PRO A 231 -7.12 -9.77 19.78
CA PRO A 231 -6.02 -9.09 19.07
C PRO A 231 -6.12 -7.56 19.08
N ASN A 232 -7.32 -7.01 19.30
CA ASN A 232 -7.58 -5.57 19.35
C ASN A 232 -7.41 -4.96 20.75
N SER A 233 -7.12 -5.78 21.76
CA SER A 233 -6.84 -5.28 23.11
C SER A 233 -5.57 -4.43 23.10
N TRP A 234 -5.64 -3.25 23.70
CA TRP A 234 -4.54 -2.27 23.72
C TRP A 234 -3.19 -2.85 24.19
N TRP A 235 -3.21 -3.82 25.11
CA TRP A 235 -2.02 -4.48 25.64
C TRP A 235 -1.48 -5.57 24.70
N VAL A 236 -2.34 -6.24 23.95
CA VAL A 236 -1.94 -7.20 22.89
C VAL A 236 -1.27 -6.42 21.78
N SER A 237 -1.86 -5.31 21.35
CA SER A 237 -1.22 -4.41 20.39
C SER A 237 0.13 -3.87 20.89
N ILE A 238 0.33 -3.74 22.21
CA ILE A 238 1.66 -3.42 22.78
C ILE A 238 2.64 -4.56 22.60
N ILE A 239 2.26 -5.77 22.99
CA ILE A 239 3.15 -6.92 22.90
C ILE A 239 3.45 -7.23 21.43
N THR A 240 2.42 -7.32 20.58
CA THR A 240 2.56 -7.51 19.13
C THR A 240 3.33 -6.36 18.49
N GLY A 241 3.02 -5.10 18.81
CA GLY A 241 3.75 -3.96 18.27
C GLY A 241 5.24 -3.98 18.59
N VAL A 242 5.61 -4.22 19.86
CA VAL A 242 7.02 -4.15 20.31
C VAL A 242 7.82 -5.43 20.00
N THR A 243 7.19 -6.59 20.10
CA THR A 243 7.90 -7.89 20.02
C THR A 243 7.54 -8.69 18.77
N ASN A 244 6.54 -8.23 18.00
CA ASN A 244 5.95 -8.94 16.88
C ASN A 244 5.44 -10.36 17.22
N LEU A 245 5.14 -10.60 18.50
CA LEU A 245 4.51 -11.83 18.97
C LEU A 245 3.01 -11.74 18.69
N SER A 246 2.56 -12.52 17.71
CA SER A 246 1.13 -12.66 17.38
C SER A 246 0.46 -13.67 18.34
N PRO A 247 -0.85 -13.52 18.65
CA PRO A 247 -1.61 -14.53 19.39
C PRO A 247 -1.57 -15.93 18.77
N LYS A 248 -1.23 -16.04 17.48
CA LYS A 248 -1.01 -17.29 16.75
C LYS A 248 0.36 -17.29 16.10
N MET A 249 1.20 -18.26 16.45
CA MET A 249 2.53 -18.45 15.87
C MET A 249 2.85 -19.91 15.59
N THR A 250 3.62 -20.18 14.54
CA THR A 250 4.14 -21.53 14.25
C THR A 250 5.33 -21.87 15.15
N VAL A 251 5.63 -23.16 15.27
CA VAL A 251 6.81 -23.68 16.00
C VAL A 251 8.09 -23.05 15.47
N LEU A 252 8.21 -22.89 14.16
CA LEU A 252 9.38 -22.27 13.54
C LEU A 252 9.55 -20.81 13.98
N GLN A 253 8.47 -20.04 13.99
CA GLN A 253 8.50 -18.62 14.39
C GLN A 253 8.94 -18.47 15.85
N VAL A 254 8.38 -19.27 16.76
CA VAL A 254 8.70 -19.24 18.19
C VAL A 254 10.15 -19.67 18.45
N VAL A 255 10.59 -20.76 17.83
CA VAL A 255 11.96 -21.26 17.97
C VAL A 255 12.96 -20.25 17.44
N ALA A 256 12.71 -19.65 16.27
CA ALA A 256 13.59 -18.64 15.69
C ALA A 256 13.68 -17.39 16.58
N TRP A 257 12.55 -16.93 17.14
CA TRP A 257 12.50 -15.80 18.06
C TRP A 257 13.36 -16.05 19.31
N ILE A 258 13.16 -17.21 19.97
CA ILE A 258 13.92 -17.58 21.18
C ILE A 258 15.40 -17.75 20.85
N ALA A 259 15.73 -18.49 19.78
CA ALA A 259 17.11 -18.77 19.40
C ALA A 259 17.89 -17.49 19.07
N TYR A 260 17.25 -16.55 18.37
CA TYR A 260 17.84 -15.26 18.05
C TYR A 260 18.15 -14.46 19.33
N LEU A 261 17.19 -14.31 20.24
CA LEU A 261 17.41 -13.57 21.50
C LEU A 261 18.48 -14.23 22.39
N ALA A 262 18.41 -15.56 22.54
CA ALA A 262 19.35 -16.33 23.35
C ALA A 262 20.79 -16.24 22.81
N THR A 263 20.96 -16.01 21.51
CA THR A 263 22.28 -15.88 20.88
C THR A 263 22.77 -14.43 20.89
N VAL A 264 21.94 -13.50 20.43
CA VAL A 264 22.35 -12.11 20.15
C VAL A 264 22.51 -11.29 21.42
N ILE A 265 21.63 -11.43 22.42
CA ILE A 265 21.74 -10.66 23.67
C ILE A 265 23.05 -10.96 24.42
N PRO A 266 23.43 -12.23 24.67
CA PRO A 266 24.68 -12.52 25.37
C PRO A 266 25.92 -12.08 24.57
N LEU A 267 25.92 -12.29 23.24
CA LEU A 267 27.01 -11.82 22.38
C LEU A 267 27.13 -10.30 22.41
N PHE A 268 26.00 -9.59 22.34
CA PHE A 268 25.96 -8.14 22.47
C PHE A 268 26.58 -7.75 23.80
N LEU A 269 26.07 -8.25 24.94
CA LEU A 269 26.59 -7.93 26.27
C LEU A 269 28.10 -8.22 26.44
N ARG A 270 28.63 -9.29 25.86
CA ARG A 270 30.07 -9.62 25.85
C ARG A 270 30.90 -8.64 25.03
N ALA A 271 30.40 -8.20 23.88
CA ALA A 271 31.12 -7.31 22.96
C ALA A 271 31.39 -5.90 23.51
N GLY A 272 30.89 -5.53 24.70
CA GLY A 272 31.15 -4.24 25.33
C GLY A 272 31.84 -4.32 26.69
N GLN A 273 32.38 -5.48 27.07
CA GLN A 273 33.26 -5.55 28.24
C GLN A 273 34.65 -5.01 27.83
N PRO A 274 35.23 -4.06 28.59
CA PRO A 274 36.61 -3.65 28.36
C PRO A 274 37.53 -4.84 28.52
N THR A 275 38.39 -5.10 27.53
CA THR A 275 39.48 -6.09 27.67
C THR A 275 40.31 -5.67 28.89
N PRO A 276 40.56 -6.57 29.87
CA PRO A 276 41.44 -6.25 30.99
C PRO A 276 42.82 -5.89 30.43
N ALA A 277 43.22 -4.62 30.58
CA ALA A 277 44.56 -4.19 30.23
C ALA A 277 45.54 -4.96 31.13
N THR A 278 46.44 -5.74 30.51
CA THR A 278 47.59 -6.31 31.19
C THR A 278 48.37 -5.17 31.84
N ALA A 279 48.51 -5.20 33.16
CA ALA A 279 49.21 -4.17 33.92
C ALA A 279 50.67 -4.06 33.44
N PRO A 280 51.19 -2.85 33.16
CA PRO A 280 52.61 -2.65 32.88
C PRO A 280 53.46 -3.00 34.11
N GLN A 281 54.51 -3.79 33.88
CA GLN A 281 55.50 -4.15 34.89
C GLN A 281 56.29 -2.90 35.32
N PRO A 282 56.52 -2.67 36.63
CA PRO A 282 57.30 -1.51 37.08
C PRO A 282 58.79 -1.70 36.73
N ALA A 283 59.33 -0.82 35.90
CA ALA A 283 60.77 -0.62 35.79
C ALA A 283 61.24 0.39 36.85
N ALA A 284 62.38 0.10 37.45
CA ALA A 284 62.93 0.75 38.64
C ALA A 284 63.25 2.26 38.49
N THR A 285 63.04 3.00 39.60
CA THR A 285 63.57 4.35 39.86
C THR A 285 65.09 4.30 40.10
N PRO A 286 65.87 5.35 39.75
CA PRO A 286 66.13 6.52 40.65
C PRO A 286 66.11 7.85 39.86
N ASP A 287 65.95 9.08 40.34
CA ASP A 287 66.09 9.77 41.64
C ASP A 287 65.39 11.16 41.53
N ALA A 288 65.18 11.80 42.69
CA ALA A 288 64.97 13.26 42.93
C ALA A 288 63.54 13.88 42.87
N GLN A 289 63.10 14.37 44.05
CA GLN A 289 62.15 15.47 44.30
C GLN A 289 62.94 16.75 44.71
N PRO A 290 62.43 18.02 44.68
CA PRO A 290 61.06 18.43 45.06
C PRO A 290 60.35 19.59 44.26
N THR A 291 59.05 19.71 44.54
CA THR A 291 57.91 20.62 44.15
C THR A 291 58.17 22.15 44.36
N PRO A 292 57.32 23.18 43.97
CA PRO A 292 55.85 23.13 43.73
C PRO A 292 55.09 24.05 42.71
N ALA A 293 53.83 23.61 42.43
CA ALA A 293 52.55 24.32 42.13
C ALA A 293 52.25 24.97 40.75
N PRO A 294 50.96 25.17 40.33
CA PRO A 294 49.68 24.78 40.96
C PRO A 294 48.75 23.88 40.09
N GLU A 295 47.78 23.23 40.75
CA GLU A 295 46.71 22.41 40.19
C GLU A 295 45.66 23.22 39.40
N PRO A 296 45.01 22.64 38.37
CA PRO A 296 43.69 23.07 37.94
C PRO A 296 42.60 22.21 38.59
N GLU A 297 41.67 22.92 39.23
CA GLU A 297 40.45 22.41 39.87
C GLU A 297 39.67 21.45 38.96
N THR A 298 39.54 20.18 39.36
CA THR A 298 38.49 19.30 38.84
C THR A 298 37.17 19.66 39.51
N GLU A 299 36.39 20.45 38.79
CA GLU A 299 34.98 20.74 39.05
C GLU A 299 34.21 19.42 39.22
N SER A 300 33.77 19.12 40.44
CA SER A 300 32.98 17.94 40.77
C SER A 300 31.59 18.04 40.16
N VAL A 301 31.35 17.31 39.08
CA VAL A 301 30.03 17.15 38.47
C VAL A 301 29.14 16.37 39.44
N HIS A 302 28.20 17.06 40.08
CA HIS A 302 27.12 16.40 40.82
C HIS A 302 26.24 15.61 39.84
N PRO A 303 25.86 14.36 40.16
CA PRO A 303 25.01 13.56 39.30
C PRO A 303 23.58 14.11 39.31
N ASP A 304 23.07 14.38 38.11
CA ASP A 304 21.71 14.84 37.86
C ASP A 304 20.66 13.82 38.34
N TRP A 305 19.45 14.31 38.61
CA TRP A 305 18.29 13.53 39.11
C TRP A 305 17.91 12.32 38.22
N TRP A 306 18.31 12.30 36.95
CA TRP A 306 18.07 11.19 36.02
C TRP A 306 18.97 9.96 36.30
N GLU A 307 20.18 10.14 36.85
CA GLU A 307 21.06 9.03 37.24
C GLU A 307 20.51 8.26 38.45
N ARG A 308 19.71 8.92 39.29
CA ARG A 308 19.08 8.32 40.47
C ARG A 308 17.88 7.44 40.13
N LEU A 309 17.12 7.78 39.07
CA LEU A 309 16.02 6.93 38.59
C LEU A 309 16.52 5.74 37.74
N ALA A 310 17.67 5.87 37.08
CA ALA A 310 18.22 4.89 36.16
C ALA A 310 19.43 4.16 36.77
N GLY A 311 19.18 3.34 37.80
CA GLY A 311 20.22 2.67 38.60
C GLY A 311 21.29 1.86 37.83
N PRO A 312 22.41 1.51 38.49
CA PRO A 312 23.69 1.17 37.86
C PRO A 312 23.79 -0.26 37.29
N ARG A 313 22.67 -0.97 37.10
CA ARG A 313 22.66 -2.40 36.74
C ARG A 313 21.84 -2.64 35.48
N PRO A 314 22.43 -2.55 34.26
CA PRO A 314 21.72 -2.74 32.99
C PRO A 314 21.08 -4.13 32.84
N VAL A 315 21.58 -5.13 33.57
CA VAL A 315 21.00 -6.49 33.64
C VAL A 315 19.63 -6.49 34.32
N LEU A 316 19.43 -5.64 35.34
CA LEU A 316 18.14 -5.52 36.03
C LEU A 316 17.11 -4.78 35.17
N VAL A 317 17.53 -3.78 34.38
CA VAL A 317 16.64 -3.07 33.45
C VAL A 317 16.21 -3.97 32.28
N GLY A 318 17.13 -4.76 31.72
CA GLY A 318 16.82 -5.75 30.68
C GLY A 318 15.97 -6.91 31.19
N ALA A 319 16.25 -7.42 32.40
CA ALA A 319 15.42 -8.43 33.04
C ALA A 319 14.03 -7.89 33.39
N VAL A 320 13.90 -6.66 33.89
CA VAL A 320 12.61 -6.03 34.20
C VAL A 320 11.79 -5.76 32.93
N LEU A 321 12.40 -5.28 31.84
CA LEU A 321 11.69 -5.06 30.57
C LEU A 321 11.23 -6.35 29.86
N VAL A 322 11.83 -7.50 30.18
CA VAL A 322 11.45 -8.81 29.62
C VAL A 322 10.55 -9.61 30.57
N LEU A 323 10.87 -9.66 31.88
CA LEU A 323 10.09 -10.40 32.88
C LEU A 323 8.84 -9.67 33.35
N VAL A 324 8.82 -8.33 33.43
CA VAL A 324 7.61 -7.62 33.90
C VAL A 324 6.46 -7.74 32.90
N PRO A 325 6.64 -7.63 31.58
CA PRO A 325 5.53 -7.88 30.63
C PRO A 325 5.08 -9.35 30.64
N VAL A 326 6.01 -10.31 30.75
CA VAL A 326 5.69 -11.75 30.78
C VAL A 326 4.98 -12.14 32.09
N LEU A 327 5.41 -11.63 33.24
CA LEU A 327 4.78 -11.87 34.54
C LEU A 327 3.49 -11.07 34.72
N ALA A 328 3.39 -9.85 34.16
CA ALA A 328 2.15 -9.08 34.13
C ALA A 328 1.11 -9.72 33.20
N ALA A 329 1.51 -10.28 32.06
CA ALA A 329 0.64 -11.07 31.20
C ALA A 329 0.19 -12.36 31.90
N ALA A 330 1.09 -13.09 32.57
CA ALA A 330 0.75 -14.32 33.30
C ALA A 330 -0.14 -14.05 34.54
N ALA A 331 0.11 -12.98 35.29
CA ALA A 331 -0.70 -12.59 36.45
C ALA A 331 -2.05 -12.00 36.06
N ALA A 332 -2.13 -11.23 34.96
CA ALA A 332 -3.40 -10.75 34.41
C ALA A 332 -4.26 -11.92 33.89
N SER A 333 -3.64 -12.96 33.33
CA SER A 333 -4.34 -14.18 32.89
C SER A 333 -4.98 -14.97 34.04
N ALA A 334 -4.40 -14.89 35.25
CA ALA A 334 -4.83 -15.69 36.41
C ALA A 334 -5.82 -14.97 37.36
N LEU A 335 -5.95 -13.64 37.26
CA LEU A 335 -6.71 -12.80 38.21
C LEU A 335 -7.84 -11.99 37.57
N LEU A 336 -8.03 -12.06 36.25
CA LEU A 336 -9.15 -11.38 35.59
C LEU A 336 -10.42 -12.25 35.66
N PRO A 337 -11.59 -11.66 35.92
CA PRO A 337 -12.85 -12.36 35.68
C PRO A 337 -12.89 -12.75 34.20
N ALA A 338 -13.32 -13.98 33.90
CA ALA A 338 -13.63 -14.36 32.54
C ALA A 338 -14.52 -13.26 31.94
N ALA A 339 -14.11 -12.71 30.79
CA ALA A 339 -14.97 -11.81 30.06
C ALA A 339 -16.29 -12.54 29.85
N ASP A 340 -17.40 -11.86 30.11
CA ASP A 340 -18.72 -12.33 29.79
C ASP A 340 -18.79 -12.48 28.26
N THR A 341 -18.42 -13.66 27.74
CA THR A 341 -18.54 -14.05 26.32
C THR A 341 -20.00 -14.37 25.98
N SER A 342 -20.93 -13.64 26.57
CA SER A 342 -22.35 -13.70 26.27
C SER A 342 -22.63 -12.85 25.02
N GLY A 343 -22.00 -13.19 23.88
CA GLY A 343 -22.31 -12.50 22.61
C GLY A 343 -21.59 -12.93 21.34
N THR A 344 -20.41 -13.56 21.38
CA THR A 344 -19.72 -14.06 20.18
C THR A 344 -20.30 -15.41 19.78
N GLY A 345 -21.33 -15.39 18.93
CA GLY A 345 -21.82 -16.61 18.30
C GLY A 345 -20.73 -17.17 17.39
N LYS A 346 -20.18 -18.33 17.74
CA LYS A 346 -19.30 -19.09 16.84
C LYS A 346 -20.16 -20.03 16.01
N VAL A 347 -19.97 -20.00 14.70
CA VAL A 347 -20.71 -20.85 13.76
C VAL A 347 -19.75 -21.57 12.81
N THR A 348 -20.12 -22.78 12.42
CA THR A 348 -19.29 -23.62 11.56
C THR A 348 -19.96 -23.86 10.22
N VAL A 349 -19.19 -23.81 9.15
CA VAL A 349 -19.63 -24.13 7.79
C VAL A 349 -18.97 -25.44 7.39
N THR A 350 -19.76 -26.46 7.15
CA THR A 350 -19.26 -27.79 6.74
C THR A 350 -19.62 -28.05 5.28
N ALA A 351 -19.42 -29.29 4.82
CA ALA A 351 -19.81 -29.66 3.48
C ALA A 351 -21.33 -29.66 3.26
N ASP A 352 -22.08 -29.99 4.33
CA ASP A 352 -23.51 -30.30 4.25
C ASP A 352 -24.36 -29.41 5.16
N ALA A 353 -23.75 -28.51 5.94
CA ALA A 353 -24.45 -27.60 6.84
C ALA A 353 -23.83 -26.19 6.85
N CYS A 354 -24.70 -25.19 6.98
CA CYS A 354 -24.32 -23.79 7.14
C CYS A 354 -24.74 -23.30 8.53
N ALA A 355 -23.77 -23.01 9.38
CA ALA A 355 -23.96 -22.37 10.69
C ALA A 355 -25.12 -22.97 11.54
N PRO A 356 -25.16 -24.30 11.79
CA PRO A 356 -26.22 -24.91 12.60
C PRO A 356 -26.29 -24.36 14.03
N GLU A 357 -25.21 -23.75 14.53
CA GLU A 357 -25.14 -23.12 15.84
C GLU A 357 -25.87 -21.77 15.91
N TRP A 358 -26.24 -21.18 14.75
CA TRP A 358 -27.00 -19.94 14.65
C TRP A 358 -28.45 -20.15 15.11
N THR A 359 -28.71 -19.83 16.38
CA THR A 359 -29.99 -20.13 17.04
C THR A 359 -30.62 -18.92 17.75
N SER A 360 -29.85 -17.87 18.07
CA SER A 360 -30.35 -16.66 18.72
C SER A 360 -29.60 -15.41 18.27
N ALA A 361 -30.28 -14.26 18.24
CA ALA A 361 -29.71 -12.98 17.86
C ALA A 361 -30.33 -11.85 18.69
N ARG A 362 -29.56 -10.79 18.94
CA ARG A 362 -30.00 -9.55 19.60
C ARG A 362 -29.73 -8.35 18.70
N THR A 363 -30.54 -7.30 18.80
CA THR A 363 -30.33 -6.08 18.01
C THR A 363 -29.06 -5.33 18.40
N GLY A 364 -28.51 -4.51 17.50
CA GLY A 364 -27.23 -3.79 17.63
C GLY A 364 -26.08 -4.47 16.89
N THR A 365 -24.87 -3.91 17.00
CA THR A 365 -23.67 -4.46 16.34
C THR A 365 -23.31 -5.81 16.94
N ARG A 366 -23.19 -6.83 16.08
CA ARG A 366 -22.87 -8.22 16.41
C ARG A 366 -21.68 -8.65 15.58
N THR A 367 -20.83 -9.46 16.20
CA THR A 367 -19.70 -10.09 15.55
C THR A 367 -19.86 -11.60 15.74
N ILE A 368 -19.87 -12.31 14.61
CA ILE A 368 -20.09 -13.75 14.51
C ILE A 368 -18.81 -14.37 13.96
N SER A 369 -18.22 -15.29 14.71
CA SER A 369 -16.99 -15.97 14.30
C SER A 369 -17.35 -17.17 13.42
N VAL A 370 -17.00 -17.12 12.14
CA VAL A 370 -17.36 -18.15 11.15
C VAL A 370 -16.14 -18.99 10.84
N HIS A 371 -16.20 -20.30 11.11
CA HIS A 371 -15.16 -21.26 10.75
C HIS A 371 -15.54 -22.07 9.52
N ASN A 372 -14.69 -22.06 8.49
CA ASN A 372 -14.90 -22.83 7.27
C ASN A 372 -14.26 -24.21 7.35
N ALA A 373 -15.06 -25.21 7.72
CA ALA A 373 -14.72 -26.64 7.68
C ALA A 373 -15.25 -27.35 6.42
N SER A 374 -15.67 -26.61 5.38
CA SER A 374 -16.27 -27.20 4.18
C SER A 374 -15.23 -27.84 3.23
N GLY A 375 -13.95 -27.46 3.37
CA GLY A 375 -12.88 -27.87 2.46
C GLY A 375 -12.84 -27.11 1.13
N LYS A 376 -13.68 -26.08 0.95
CA LYS A 376 -13.68 -25.19 -0.22
C LYS A 376 -13.54 -23.73 0.21
N PRO A 377 -12.92 -22.85 -0.59
CA PRO A 377 -13.07 -21.41 -0.39
C PRO A 377 -14.51 -21.00 -0.70
N GLY A 378 -14.96 -19.88 -0.16
CA GLY A 378 -16.29 -19.37 -0.41
C GLY A 378 -16.57 -18.09 0.34
N GLU A 379 -17.86 -17.81 0.50
CA GLU A 379 -18.39 -16.57 1.04
C GLU A 379 -19.56 -16.85 1.99
N ILE A 380 -19.71 -15.98 3.00
CA ILE A 380 -20.72 -16.10 4.05
C ILE A 380 -21.52 -14.81 4.17
N ASP A 381 -22.84 -14.91 4.01
CA ASP A 381 -23.77 -13.78 4.09
C ASP A 381 -24.66 -13.90 5.32
N LEU A 382 -24.92 -12.79 6.00
CA LEU A 382 -26.01 -12.66 6.95
C LEU A 382 -27.13 -11.86 6.29
N VAL A 383 -28.23 -12.52 5.94
CA VAL A 383 -29.35 -11.91 5.21
C VAL A 383 -30.57 -11.74 6.11
N ASP A 384 -31.35 -10.67 5.89
CA ASP A 384 -32.63 -10.46 6.56
C ASP A 384 -33.78 -11.28 5.91
N ALA A 385 -35.02 -11.04 6.36
CA ALA A 385 -36.20 -11.77 5.90
C ALA A 385 -36.53 -11.52 4.41
N ASP A 386 -36.12 -10.37 3.88
CA ASP A 386 -36.33 -9.95 2.50
C ASP A 386 -35.16 -10.38 1.58
N GLY A 387 -34.15 -11.04 2.17
CA GLY A 387 -32.94 -11.48 1.48
C GLY A 387 -31.91 -10.37 1.27
N ALA A 388 -32.00 -9.28 2.03
CA ALA A 388 -31.02 -8.20 1.97
C ALA A 388 -29.86 -8.46 2.94
N VAL A 389 -28.64 -8.20 2.49
CA VAL A 389 -27.41 -8.51 3.24
C VAL A 389 -27.21 -7.47 4.35
N ALA A 390 -27.08 -7.96 5.58
CA ALA A 390 -26.80 -7.18 6.79
C ALA A 390 -25.32 -7.20 7.18
N GLY A 391 -24.54 -8.15 6.65
CA GLY A 391 -23.08 -8.24 6.75
C GLY A 391 -22.57 -9.50 6.06
N GLU A 392 -21.29 -9.52 5.67
CA GLU A 392 -20.72 -10.57 4.84
C GLU A 392 -19.22 -10.83 5.11
N ILE A 393 -18.76 -11.99 4.64
CA ILE A 393 -17.36 -12.36 4.50
C ILE A 393 -17.12 -12.74 3.04
N GLU A 394 -16.57 -11.81 2.26
CA GLU A 394 -16.30 -11.94 0.81
C GLU A 394 -15.41 -13.12 0.43
N ASN A 395 -14.45 -13.47 1.30
CA ASN A 395 -13.53 -14.57 1.04
C ASN A 395 -13.15 -15.27 2.34
N ILE A 396 -13.59 -16.51 2.49
CA ILE A 396 -13.16 -17.42 3.56
C ILE A 396 -12.51 -18.66 2.97
N GLY A 397 -11.21 -18.84 3.23
CA GLY A 397 -10.45 -20.00 2.77
C GLY A 397 -10.85 -21.29 3.49
N PRO A 398 -10.58 -22.47 2.91
CA PRO A 398 -10.82 -23.73 3.58
C PRO A 398 -9.94 -23.86 4.84
N GLY A 399 -10.56 -24.22 5.96
CA GLY A 399 -9.90 -24.35 7.26
C GLY A 399 -9.59 -23.02 7.96
N THR A 400 -10.04 -21.88 7.42
CA THR A 400 -9.84 -20.56 8.04
C THR A 400 -11.05 -20.14 8.86
N THR A 401 -10.85 -19.14 9.72
CA THR A 401 -11.92 -18.48 10.48
C THR A 401 -11.89 -17.00 10.14
N ALA A 402 -13.05 -16.40 9.96
CA ALA A 402 -13.21 -14.98 9.75
C ALA A 402 -14.40 -14.44 10.56
N GLU A 403 -14.37 -13.15 10.87
CA GLU A 403 -15.39 -12.50 11.68
C GLU A 403 -16.40 -11.78 10.79
N LEU A 404 -17.68 -12.16 10.89
CA LEU A 404 -18.80 -11.49 10.24
C LEU A 404 -19.35 -10.44 11.20
N THR A 405 -19.24 -9.16 10.86
CA THR A 405 -19.75 -8.05 11.69
C THR A 405 -20.93 -7.36 11.02
N ALA A 406 -22.07 -7.27 11.73
CA ALA A 406 -23.31 -6.71 11.22
C ALA A 406 -24.07 -5.95 12.32
N THR A 407 -24.79 -4.88 11.97
CA THR A 407 -25.69 -4.19 12.91
C THR A 407 -27.13 -4.65 12.68
N LEU A 408 -27.70 -5.36 13.64
CA LEU A 408 -29.00 -6.01 13.48
C LEU A 408 -30.13 -5.15 14.05
N ASN A 409 -31.19 -4.95 13.26
CA ASN A 409 -32.46 -4.39 13.73
C ASN A 409 -33.46 -5.50 14.08
N PRO A 410 -34.57 -5.19 14.79
CA PRO A 410 -35.62 -6.17 15.05
C PRO A 410 -36.11 -6.80 13.75
N GLY A 411 -35.93 -8.11 13.60
CA GLY A 411 -36.12 -8.77 12.31
C GLY A 411 -35.68 -10.23 12.35
N SER A 412 -35.89 -10.95 11.25
CA SER A 412 -35.42 -12.33 11.13
C SER A 412 -34.22 -12.38 10.20
N TYR A 413 -33.19 -13.13 10.58
CA TYR A 413 -31.93 -13.24 9.84
C TYR A 413 -31.53 -14.69 9.63
N THR A 414 -30.86 -14.94 8.52
CA THR A 414 -30.37 -16.26 8.11
C THR A 414 -28.91 -16.11 7.68
N ILE A 415 -28.06 -17.08 8.03
CA ILE A 415 -26.70 -17.15 7.48
C ILE A 415 -26.76 -18.00 6.22
N VAL A 416 -26.21 -17.51 5.12
CA VAL A 416 -26.11 -18.21 3.83
C VAL A 416 -24.64 -18.47 3.53
N CYS A 417 -24.30 -19.69 3.16
CA CYS A 417 -22.94 -20.13 2.88
C CYS A 417 -22.82 -20.50 1.40
N LEU A 418 -22.00 -19.76 0.67
CA LEU A 418 -21.75 -19.89 -0.77
C LEU A 418 -20.35 -20.50 -0.96
N MET A 419 -20.27 -21.83 -1.02
CA MET A 419 -18.98 -22.53 -1.13
C MET A 419 -18.69 -22.91 -2.58
N SER A 420 -17.45 -22.68 -3.03
CA SER A 420 -17.05 -22.90 -4.43
C SER A 420 -17.39 -24.32 -4.91
N GLY A 421 -18.20 -24.40 -5.97
CA GLY A 421 -18.64 -25.64 -6.60
C GLY A 421 -19.68 -26.44 -5.82
N ARG A 422 -20.40 -25.80 -4.88
CA ARG A 422 -21.49 -26.41 -4.09
C ARG A 422 -22.75 -25.56 -4.12
N PRO A 423 -23.94 -26.18 -3.99
CA PRO A 423 -25.18 -25.42 -3.83
C PRO A 423 -25.14 -24.59 -2.55
N ALA A 424 -25.77 -23.42 -2.59
CA ALA A 424 -25.95 -22.55 -1.43
C ALA A 424 -26.65 -23.31 -0.28
N LEU A 425 -26.10 -23.21 0.93
CA LEU A 425 -26.68 -23.74 2.15
C LEU A 425 -27.09 -22.59 3.08
N SER A 426 -28.16 -22.76 3.86
CA SER A 426 -28.64 -21.75 4.80
C SER A 426 -28.76 -22.32 6.21
N SER A 427 -28.53 -21.47 7.20
CA SER A 427 -28.83 -21.77 8.61
C SER A 427 -30.33 -21.68 8.89
N ALA A 428 -30.71 -21.98 10.14
CA ALA A 428 -32.06 -21.69 10.60
C ALA A 428 -32.33 -20.18 10.62
N ARG A 429 -33.57 -19.78 10.32
CA ARG A 429 -33.99 -18.38 10.45
C ARG A 429 -34.11 -18.00 11.93
N VAL A 430 -33.35 -17.00 12.37
CA VAL A 430 -33.29 -16.54 13.76
C VAL A 430 -33.82 -15.12 13.89
N ARG A 431 -34.67 -14.88 14.89
CA ARG A 431 -35.22 -13.55 15.16
C ARG A 431 -34.29 -12.74 16.07
N ALA A 432 -33.82 -11.59 15.61
CA ALA A 432 -33.14 -10.61 16.43
C ALA A 432 -34.14 -9.85 17.31
N THR A 433 -33.93 -9.88 18.62
CA THR A 433 -34.79 -9.22 19.61
C THR A 433 -34.05 -8.09 20.34
N GLY A 434 -34.74 -6.98 20.62
CA GLY A 434 -34.18 -5.77 21.24
C GLY A 434 -34.69 -4.48 20.59
N PRO A 435 -34.22 -3.30 21.05
CA PRO A 435 -34.62 -2.00 20.49
C PRO A 435 -34.07 -1.78 19.07
N GLN A 436 -34.75 -0.93 18.30
CA GLN A 436 -34.27 -0.51 16.97
C GLN A 436 -32.99 0.31 17.10
N THR A 437 -32.07 0.12 16.17
CA THR A 437 -30.74 0.75 16.13
C THR A 437 -30.55 1.52 14.82
N ALA A 438 -29.57 2.40 14.77
CA ALA A 438 -29.16 3.09 13.53
C ALA A 438 -28.34 2.16 12.62
N ALA A 439 -28.90 1.01 12.26
CA ALA A 439 -28.25 0.08 11.34
C ALA A 439 -28.13 0.69 9.93
N PRO A 440 -27.06 0.39 9.19
CA PRO A 440 -26.97 0.69 7.76
C PRO A 440 -28.15 0.09 6.98
N LEU A 441 -28.46 0.65 5.80
CA LEU A 441 -29.43 0.06 4.88
C LEU A 441 -28.96 -1.33 4.45
N THR A 442 -29.82 -2.34 4.55
CA THR A 442 -29.59 -3.66 3.96
C THR A 442 -29.89 -3.58 2.46
N PHE A 443 -29.04 -4.17 1.62
CA PHE A 443 -29.24 -4.17 0.17
C PHE A 443 -29.72 -5.53 -0.31
N LYS A 444 -30.79 -5.54 -1.11
CA LYS A 444 -31.25 -6.75 -1.79
C LYS A 444 -30.21 -7.14 -2.84
N GLN A 445 -29.71 -8.37 -2.80
CA GLN A 445 -28.74 -8.86 -3.79
C GLN A 445 -29.31 -8.81 -5.22
N VAL A 446 -28.45 -8.55 -6.21
CA VAL A 446 -28.80 -8.62 -7.63
C VAL A 446 -28.51 -10.02 -8.15
N ARG A 447 -29.48 -10.67 -8.76
CA ARG A 447 -29.24 -11.93 -9.50
C ARG A 447 -28.72 -11.60 -10.89
N THR A 448 -27.81 -12.40 -11.44
CA THR A 448 -27.34 -12.26 -12.84
C THR A 448 -28.50 -12.26 -13.84
N SER A 449 -29.59 -12.97 -13.54
CA SER A 449 -30.83 -12.94 -14.35
C SER A 449 -31.49 -11.56 -14.41
N GLU A 450 -31.36 -10.75 -13.37
CA GLU A 450 -31.89 -9.37 -13.31
C GLU A 450 -31.02 -8.40 -14.13
N LEU A 451 -29.74 -8.74 -14.35
CA LEU A 451 -28.85 -7.99 -15.23
C LEU A 451 -28.96 -8.38 -16.71
N ARG A 452 -29.58 -9.52 -17.04
CA ARG A 452 -29.72 -9.98 -18.44
C ARG A 452 -30.43 -8.94 -19.31
N GLY A 453 -31.58 -8.44 -18.89
CA GLY A 453 -32.32 -7.42 -19.64
C GLY A 453 -31.52 -6.12 -19.87
N PRO A 454 -30.94 -5.51 -18.82
CA PRO A 454 -30.01 -4.39 -18.95
C PRO A 454 -28.83 -4.67 -19.89
N ASN A 455 -28.24 -5.87 -19.80
CA ASN A 455 -27.12 -6.28 -20.64
C ASN A 455 -27.54 -6.42 -22.11
N ASP A 456 -28.64 -7.11 -22.41
CA ASP A 456 -29.14 -7.26 -23.78
C ASP A 456 -29.40 -5.88 -24.42
N ALA A 457 -30.00 -4.96 -23.65
CA ALA A 457 -30.24 -3.59 -24.10
C ALA A 457 -28.94 -2.76 -24.28
N TYR A 458 -27.87 -3.10 -23.58
CA TYR A 458 -26.54 -2.53 -23.80
C TYR A 458 -25.85 -3.15 -25.01
N GLN A 459 -25.96 -4.47 -25.22
CA GLN A 459 -25.44 -5.14 -26.43
C GLN A 459 -26.11 -4.62 -27.71
N ASP A 460 -27.40 -4.26 -27.63
CA ASP A 460 -28.09 -3.57 -28.74
C ASP A 460 -27.50 -2.19 -29.04
N HIS A 461 -27.11 -1.44 -27.99
CA HIS A 461 -26.41 -0.17 -28.16
C HIS A 461 -25.04 -0.38 -28.81
N VAL A 462 -24.27 -1.37 -28.33
CA VAL A 462 -22.97 -1.75 -28.90
C VAL A 462 -23.11 -2.10 -30.38
N ARG A 463 -24.10 -2.91 -30.76
CA ARG A 463 -24.35 -3.26 -32.17
C ARG A 463 -24.61 -2.04 -33.05
N GLN A 464 -25.34 -1.06 -32.52
CA GLN A 464 -25.58 0.20 -33.23
C GLN A 464 -24.30 1.05 -33.33
N ALA A 465 -23.47 1.08 -32.28
CA ALA A 465 -22.17 1.74 -32.30
C ALA A 465 -21.23 1.10 -33.33
N LEU A 466 -21.10 -0.23 -33.37
CA LEU A 466 -20.31 -0.94 -34.37
C LEU A 466 -20.80 -0.69 -35.81
N THR A 467 -22.11 -0.53 -36.01
CA THR A 467 -22.66 -0.16 -37.32
C THR A 467 -22.20 1.23 -37.75
N ARG A 468 -22.24 2.20 -36.82
CA ARG A 468 -21.75 3.57 -37.09
C ARG A 468 -20.24 3.61 -37.27
N LEU A 469 -19.49 2.86 -36.47
CA LEU A 469 -18.05 2.68 -36.59
C LEU A 469 -17.68 2.13 -37.98
N THR A 470 -18.37 1.07 -38.43
CA THR A 470 -18.16 0.49 -39.77
C THR A 470 -18.38 1.54 -40.87
N ALA A 471 -19.44 2.35 -40.75
CA ALA A 471 -19.71 3.42 -41.70
C ALA A 471 -18.65 4.54 -41.66
N ALA A 472 -18.16 4.90 -40.47
CA ALA A 472 -17.09 5.89 -40.28
C ALA A 472 -15.78 5.41 -40.90
N VAL A 473 -15.34 4.18 -40.60
CA VAL A 473 -14.14 3.55 -41.19
C VAL A 473 -14.23 3.47 -42.71
N ALA A 474 -15.40 3.12 -43.25
CA ALA A 474 -15.62 3.14 -44.70
C ALA A 474 -15.51 4.55 -45.31
N THR A 475 -15.82 5.60 -44.55
CA THR A 475 -15.66 7.00 -44.97
C THR A 475 -14.19 7.42 -44.95
N VAL A 476 -13.42 7.03 -43.93
CA VAL A 476 -11.96 7.19 -43.90
C VAL A 476 -11.31 6.56 -45.14
N GLY A 477 -11.73 5.35 -45.51
CA GLY A 477 -11.26 4.68 -46.72
C GLY A 477 -11.60 5.42 -48.02
N ARG A 478 -12.75 6.09 -48.10
CA ARG A 478 -13.11 6.93 -49.27
C ARG A 478 -12.22 8.17 -49.35
N ASP A 479 -11.95 8.82 -48.23
CA ASP A 479 -11.11 10.00 -48.18
C ASP A 479 -9.65 9.70 -48.47
N LEU A 480 -9.14 8.56 -47.99
CA LEU A 480 -7.82 8.06 -48.36
C LEU A 480 -7.71 7.77 -49.87
N LYS A 481 -8.73 7.15 -50.49
CA LYS A 481 -8.77 6.94 -51.95
C LYS A 481 -8.80 8.26 -52.73
N ALA A 482 -9.42 9.29 -52.18
CA ALA A 482 -9.41 10.64 -52.72
C ALA A 482 -8.13 11.44 -52.37
N ASN A 483 -7.20 10.84 -51.63
CA ASN A 483 -5.99 11.47 -51.10
C ASN A 483 -6.26 12.74 -50.25
N ASN A 484 -7.41 12.78 -49.57
CA ASN A 484 -7.84 13.88 -48.72
C ASN A 484 -7.53 13.59 -47.24
N ILE A 485 -6.26 13.73 -46.87
CA ILE A 485 -5.78 13.41 -45.51
C ILE A 485 -6.50 14.19 -44.40
N PRO A 486 -6.76 15.51 -44.52
CA PRO A 486 -7.48 16.24 -43.47
C PRO A 486 -8.91 15.74 -43.23
N ALA A 487 -9.61 15.31 -44.27
CA ALA A 487 -10.94 14.73 -44.11
C ALA A 487 -10.87 13.31 -43.50
N ALA A 488 -9.89 12.50 -43.93
CA ALA A 488 -9.62 11.20 -43.33
C ALA A 488 -9.27 11.29 -41.84
N GLN A 489 -8.53 12.34 -41.40
CA GLN A 489 -8.26 12.61 -39.99
C GLN A 489 -9.53 12.97 -39.19
N ALA A 490 -10.43 13.76 -39.78
CA ALA A 490 -11.70 14.10 -39.14
C ALA A 490 -12.63 12.88 -39.02
N ASP A 491 -12.69 12.05 -40.06
CA ASP A 491 -13.50 10.83 -40.06
C ASP A 491 -12.90 9.72 -39.19
N TRP A 492 -11.57 9.68 -39.05
CA TRP A 492 -10.92 8.81 -38.08
C TRP A 492 -11.36 9.16 -36.65
N LEU A 493 -11.42 10.45 -36.31
CA LEU A 493 -11.89 10.86 -34.99
C LEU A 493 -13.34 10.40 -34.75
N LEU A 494 -14.20 10.51 -35.76
CA LEU A 494 -15.56 9.98 -35.67
C LEU A 494 -15.58 8.47 -35.47
N ALA A 495 -14.71 7.73 -36.17
CA ALA A 495 -14.55 6.29 -35.98
C ALA A 495 -14.10 5.97 -34.56
N GLN A 496 -13.04 6.62 -34.05
CA GLN A 496 -12.56 6.42 -32.68
C GLN A 496 -13.65 6.69 -31.65
N GLN A 497 -14.41 7.78 -31.79
CA GLN A 497 -15.51 8.08 -30.87
C GLN A 497 -16.63 7.01 -30.91
N GLU A 498 -16.92 6.41 -32.06
CA GLU A 498 -17.87 5.29 -32.11
C GLU A 498 -17.32 4.02 -31.46
N TRP A 499 -16.00 3.81 -31.51
CA TRP A 499 -15.35 2.75 -30.75
C TRP A 499 -15.42 3.01 -29.25
N GLU A 500 -15.13 4.23 -28.77
CA GLU A 500 -15.30 4.56 -27.34
C GLU A 500 -16.75 4.37 -26.88
N ARG A 501 -17.75 4.65 -27.75
CA ARG A 501 -19.16 4.38 -27.44
C ARG A 501 -19.51 2.89 -27.38
N VAL A 502 -18.64 1.99 -27.82
CA VAL A 502 -18.77 0.56 -27.52
C VAL A 502 -18.53 0.34 -26.02
N GLY A 503 -17.67 1.13 -25.36
CA GLY A 503 -17.35 1.00 -23.95
C GLY A 503 -16.46 -0.22 -23.67
N ALA A 504 -15.47 -0.43 -24.54
CA ALA A 504 -14.54 -1.57 -24.53
C ALA A 504 -13.44 -1.46 -23.47
N SER A 505 -13.81 -1.33 -22.19
CA SER A 505 -12.84 -1.21 -21.09
C SER A 505 -12.16 -2.54 -20.73
N TYR A 506 -10.95 -2.46 -20.15
CA TYR A 506 -10.20 -3.59 -19.55
C TYR A 506 -10.15 -4.85 -20.42
N ASN A 507 -9.95 -4.68 -21.72
CA ASN A 507 -9.87 -5.79 -22.67
C ASN A 507 -11.12 -6.69 -22.68
N SER A 508 -12.30 -6.11 -22.45
CA SER A 508 -13.58 -6.82 -22.45
C SER A 508 -13.94 -7.52 -23.78
N PHE A 509 -13.25 -7.14 -24.85
CA PHE A 509 -13.35 -7.75 -26.18
C PHE A 509 -12.16 -8.66 -26.53
N GLY A 510 -11.24 -8.90 -25.60
CA GLY A 510 -10.05 -9.72 -25.81
C GLY A 510 -9.26 -9.31 -27.06
N ASP A 511 -8.68 -10.32 -27.71
CA ASP A 511 -7.90 -10.15 -28.94
C ASP A 511 -8.70 -9.47 -30.06
N ALA A 512 -10.04 -9.62 -30.09
CA ALA A 512 -10.88 -8.95 -31.08
C ALA A 512 -10.91 -7.42 -30.85
N GLY A 513 -10.94 -7.00 -29.57
CA GLY A 513 -10.78 -5.59 -29.20
C GLY A 513 -9.39 -5.06 -29.57
N THR A 514 -8.33 -5.84 -29.26
CA THR A 514 -6.96 -5.48 -29.65
C THR A 514 -6.79 -5.38 -31.17
N ALA A 515 -7.50 -6.19 -31.96
CA ALA A 515 -7.43 -6.09 -33.42
C ALA A 515 -8.06 -4.77 -33.95
N VAL A 516 -9.11 -4.27 -33.28
CA VAL A 516 -9.81 -3.04 -33.66
C VAL A 516 -9.12 -1.78 -33.15
N ASP A 517 -8.54 -1.81 -31.95
CA ASP A 517 -8.01 -0.61 -31.28
C ASP A 517 -6.76 -0.90 -30.45
N GLY A 518 -5.89 -1.78 -30.94
CA GLY A 518 -4.67 -2.17 -30.25
C GLY A 518 -3.56 -1.11 -30.32
N LEU A 519 -2.75 -1.07 -29.26
CA LEU A 519 -1.60 -0.18 -29.17
C LEU A 519 -0.30 -0.87 -29.63
N PRO A 520 0.68 -0.11 -30.15
CA PRO A 520 1.98 -0.66 -30.51
C PRO A 520 2.84 -1.02 -29.28
N GLY A 521 2.47 -0.52 -28.10
CA GLY A 521 3.17 -0.76 -26.84
C GLY A 521 3.09 -2.23 -26.41
N GLY A 522 4.25 -2.90 -26.33
CA GLY A 522 4.34 -4.32 -25.97
C GLY A 522 4.58 -5.25 -27.17
N LEU A 523 4.43 -4.76 -28.40
CA LEU A 523 4.79 -5.50 -29.60
C LEU A 523 6.32 -5.43 -29.85
N PRO A 524 6.98 -6.54 -30.23
CA PRO A 524 8.43 -6.56 -30.47
C PRO A 524 8.91 -5.53 -31.51
N GLY A 525 8.11 -5.27 -32.54
CA GLY A 525 8.38 -4.29 -33.59
C GLY A 525 7.83 -2.88 -33.32
N GLY A 526 7.11 -2.68 -32.21
CA GLY A 526 6.44 -1.41 -31.91
C GLY A 526 5.52 -0.95 -33.05
N VAL A 527 5.70 0.29 -33.51
CA VAL A 527 4.88 0.88 -34.58
C VAL A 527 5.13 0.26 -35.98
N GLU A 528 6.21 -0.51 -36.14
CA GLU A 528 6.52 -1.23 -37.38
C GLU A 528 6.15 -2.72 -37.29
N ASP A 529 5.55 -3.16 -36.18
CA ASP A 529 5.14 -4.54 -36.00
C ASP A 529 3.97 -4.88 -36.93
N PRO A 530 3.98 -6.04 -37.63
CA PRO A 530 2.85 -6.46 -38.48
C PRO A 530 1.54 -6.66 -37.69
N ASP A 531 1.63 -6.92 -36.39
CA ASP A 531 0.46 -7.09 -35.52
C ASP A 531 -0.07 -5.75 -35.01
N PHE A 532 0.60 -4.62 -35.29
CA PHE A 532 0.04 -3.29 -35.01
C PHE A 532 -1.02 -2.95 -36.06
N THR A 533 -2.29 -3.18 -35.72
CA THR A 533 -3.45 -2.98 -36.59
C THR A 533 -4.49 -2.07 -35.93
N GLY A 534 -5.66 -1.90 -36.56
CA GLY A 534 -6.76 -1.18 -35.94
C GLY A 534 -6.75 0.35 -36.11
N LEU A 535 -7.54 1.02 -35.28
CA LEU A 535 -7.76 2.47 -35.32
C LEU A 535 -6.51 3.25 -34.92
N HIS A 536 -5.77 2.85 -33.88
CA HIS A 536 -4.50 3.48 -33.52
C HIS A 536 -3.39 3.27 -34.57
N ARG A 537 -3.40 2.15 -35.29
CA ARG A 537 -2.51 1.98 -36.46
C ARG A 537 -2.85 2.97 -37.57
N LEU A 538 -4.14 3.21 -37.79
CA LEU A 538 -4.63 4.16 -38.78
C LEU A 538 -4.31 5.60 -38.36
N GLU A 539 -4.48 5.93 -37.07
CA GLU A 539 -4.07 7.19 -36.46
C GLU A 539 -2.58 7.46 -36.69
N TYR A 540 -1.72 6.53 -36.29
CA TYR A 540 -0.28 6.66 -36.47
C TYR A 540 0.05 7.01 -37.93
N GLY A 541 -0.53 6.28 -38.87
CA GLY A 541 -0.37 6.52 -40.29
C GLY A 541 -0.77 7.92 -40.76
N LEU A 542 -1.97 8.36 -40.37
CA LEU A 542 -2.58 9.63 -40.76
C LEU A 542 -1.81 10.84 -40.20
N TRP A 543 -1.22 10.74 -39.02
CA TRP A 543 -0.45 11.83 -38.39
C TRP A 543 1.06 11.77 -38.65
N HIS A 544 1.58 10.65 -39.16
CA HIS A 544 3.00 10.48 -39.50
C HIS A 544 3.28 10.41 -41.01
N GLY A 545 2.32 10.85 -41.84
CA GLY A 545 2.53 11.08 -43.27
C GLY A 545 2.58 9.81 -44.13
N GLN A 546 1.98 8.71 -43.68
CA GLN A 546 1.83 7.51 -44.50
C GLN A 546 0.75 7.69 -45.58
N GLY A 547 1.03 7.23 -46.80
CA GLY A 547 0.14 7.37 -47.95
C GLY A 547 -0.99 6.33 -48.00
N PRO A 548 -1.97 6.52 -48.91
CA PRO A 548 -3.09 5.60 -49.08
C PRO A 548 -2.70 4.14 -49.37
N ASP A 549 -1.56 3.93 -50.04
CA ASP A 549 -1.00 2.60 -50.34
C ASP A 549 -0.73 1.77 -49.09
N ARG A 550 -0.34 2.42 -47.99
CA ARG A 550 -0.11 1.77 -46.69
C ARG A 550 -1.35 1.69 -45.82
N LEU A 551 -2.26 2.67 -45.92
CA LEU A 551 -3.38 2.79 -44.99
C LEU A 551 -4.66 2.10 -45.46
N LEU A 552 -4.89 1.96 -46.76
CA LEU A 552 -6.07 1.25 -47.27
C LEU A 552 -6.13 -0.23 -46.83
N PRO A 553 -5.02 -1.00 -46.82
CA PRO A 553 -5.03 -2.35 -46.27
C PRO A 553 -5.40 -2.40 -44.77
N VAL A 554 -5.00 -1.40 -44.00
CA VAL A 554 -5.36 -1.29 -42.57
C VAL A 554 -6.86 -1.05 -42.42
N VAL A 555 -7.44 -0.15 -43.22
CA VAL A 555 -8.89 0.12 -43.25
C VAL A 555 -9.69 -1.14 -43.62
N ASP A 556 -9.25 -1.87 -44.64
CA ASP A 556 -9.93 -3.09 -45.09
C ASP A 556 -9.89 -4.17 -43.99
N LYS A 557 -8.74 -4.37 -43.34
CA LYS A 557 -8.61 -5.31 -42.21
C LYS A 557 -9.46 -4.88 -41.01
N LEU A 558 -9.44 -3.60 -40.65
CA LEU A 558 -10.23 -3.06 -39.56
C LEU A 558 -11.74 -3.32 -39.75
N GLY A 559 -12.24 -3.17 -40.99
CA GLY A 559 -13.63 -3.52 -41.31
C GLY A 559 -13.98 -4.99 -41.03
N VAL A 560 -13.05 -5.92 -41.29
CA VAL A 560 -13.21 -7.35 -40.97
C VAL A 560 -13.20 -7.58 -39.46
N ASP A 561 -12.28 -6.95 -38.74
CA ASP A 561 -12.13 -7.11 -37.29
C ASP A 561 -13.36 -6.57 -36.54
N ILE A 562 -13.92 -5.42 -36.97
CA ILE A 562 -15.17 -4.86 -36.43
C ILE A 562 -16.35 -5.83 -36.63
N ALA A 563 -16.47 -6.43 -37.82
CA ALA A 563 -17.52 -7.40 -38.12
C ALA A 563 -17.42 -8.63 -37.22
N ALA A 564 -16.20 -9.12 -36.96
CA ALA A 564 -15.95 -10.27 -36.10
C ALA A 564 -16.40 -10.05 -34.64
N ILE A 565 -16.29 -8.82 -34.11
CA ILE A 565 -16.87 -8.47 -32.81
C ILE A 565 -18.39 -8.54 -32.87
N GLY A 566 -18.99 -7.93 -33.90
CA GLY A 566 -20.45 -7.89 -34.09
C GLY A 566 -21.10 -9.27 -34.07
N ASP A 567 -20.46 -10.25 -34.70
CA ASP A 567 -20.94 -11.64 -34.77
C ASP A 567 -20.90 -12.38 -33.42
N LYS A 568 -20.09 -11.92 -32.46
CA LYS A 568 -19.82 -12.61 -31.18
C LYS A 568 -20.28 -11.85 -29.94
N LEU A 569 -20.93 -10.69 -30.08
CA LEU A 569 -21.36 -9.83 -28.97
C LEU A 569 -22.18 -10.52 -27.88
N THR A 570 -22.97 -11.54 -28.24
CA THR A 570 -23.82 -12.25 -27.28
C THR A 570 -23.14 -13.44 -26.63
N SER A 571 -21.87 -13.71 -26.97
CA SER A 571 -21.11 -14.80 -26.35
C SER A 571 -20.64 -14.39 -24.95
N THR A 572 -20.57 -15.34 -24.03
CA THR A 572 -19.98 -15.10 -22.71
C THR A 572 -18.45 -14.95 -22.77
N GLU A 573 -17.84 -15.34 -23.89
CA GLU A 573 -16.41 -15.15 -24.16
C GLU A 573 -16.06 -13.69 -24.45
N LEU A 574 -17.03 -12.88 -24.88
CA LEU A 574 -16.82 -11.51 -25.36
C LEU A 574 -17.90 -10.57 -24.82
N ALA A 575 -17.56 -9.62 -23.93
CA ALA A 575 -18.41 -8.55 -23.36
C ALA A 575 -19.88 -8.86 -22.96
N GLY A 576 -20.37 -10.09 -23.12
CA GLY A 576 -21.78 -10.47 -23.06
C GLY A 576 -22.21 -11.04 -21.73
N ASP A 577 -21.27 -11.20 -20.78
CA ASP A 577 -21.58 -11.59 -19.40
C ASP A 577 -22.30 -10.45 -18.66
N PRO A 578 -23.59 -10.62 -18.28
CA PRO A 578 -24.35 -9.60 -17.58
C PRO A 578 -23.75 -9.19 -16.23
N ALA A 579 -22.98 -10.08 -15.58
CA ALA A 579 -22.35 -9.79 -14.29
C ALA A 579 -21.28 -8.67 -14.38
N THR A 580 -20.73 -8.44 -15.57
CA THR A 580 -19.68 -7.43 -15.80
C THR A 580 -20.24 -6.03 -16.01
N LEU A 581 -21.52 -5.91 -16.37
CA LEU A 581 -22.14 -4.63 -16.75
C LEU A 581 -22.07 -3.55 -15.64
N PRO A 582 -22.29 -3.85 -14.35
CA PRO A 582 -22.14 -2.86 -13.29
C PRO A 582 -20.70 -2.34 -13.13
N VAL A 583 -19.72 -3.23 -13.28
CA VAL A 583 -18.29 -2.90 -13.19
C VAL A 583 -17.90 -1.96 -14.33
N ARG A 584 -18.40 -2.25 -15.53
CA ARG A 584 -18.17 -1.45 -16.74
C ARG A 584 -18.55 0.02 -16.61
N ALA A 585 -19.60 0.33 -15.84
CA ALA A 585 -20.02 1.72 -15.59
C ALA A 585 -18.92 2.56 -14.93
N HIS A 586 -18.01 1.94 -14.17
CA HIS A 586 -16.85 2.59 -13.57
C HIS A 586 -15.62 2.53 -14.48
N GLU A 587 -15.34 1.34 -15.01
CA GLU A 587 -14.12 1.03 -15.75
C GLU A 587 -13.91 1.87 -17.01
N ILE A 588 -14.97 2.23 -17.74
CA ILE A 588 -14.86 3.02 -18.98
C ILE A 588 -14.15 4.36 -18.72
N LEU A 589 -14.55 5.10 -17.68
CA LEU A 589 -13.89 6.37 -17.36
C LEU A 589 -12.54 6.18 -16.64
N GLU A 590 -12.29 5.00 -16.09
CA GLU A 590 -11.00 4.67 -15.49
C GLU A 590 -9.96 4.42 -16.58
N ASP A 591 -10.33 3.71 -17.65
CA ASP A 591 -9.53 3.56 -18.87
C ASP A 591 -9.21 4.93 -19.47
N ALA A 592 -10.20 5.82 -19.60
CA ALA A 592 -9.96 7.18 -20.10
C ALA A 592 -8.93 7.95 -19.25
N LEU A 593 -8.97 7.79 -17.92
CA LEU A 593 -7.99 8.41 -17.03
C LEU A 593 -6.60 7.77 -17.18
N ARG A 594 -6.54 6.45 -17.33
CA ARG A 594 -5.30 5.68 -17.47
C ARG A 594 -4.63 5.95 -18.81
N ASP A 595 -5.38 5.94 -19.89
CA ASP A 595 -4.86 5.87 -21.26
C ASP A 595 -4.90 7.26 -21.92
N HIS A 596 -6.09 7.82 -22.14
CA HIS A 596 -6.26 9.10 -22.84
C HIS A 596 -5.52 10.25 -22.16
N PHE A 597 -5.61 10.37 -20.82
CA PHE A 597 -5.01 11.49 -20.09
C PHE A 597 -3.53 11.31 -19.78
N SER A 598 -3.02 10.08 -19.79
CA SER A 598 -1.57 9.84 -19.76
C SER A 598 -0.94 9.99 -21.15
N GLY A 599 -1.74 9.90 -22.21
CA GLY A 599 -1.29 9.89 -23.60
C GLY A 599 -0.67 8.56 -24.02
N LEU A 600 -0.97 7.46 -23.31
CA LEU A 600 -0.46 6.13 -23.64
C LEU A 600 -0.99 5.63 -25.00
N ASP A 601 -2.19 6.04 -25.35
CA ASP A 601 -2.91 5.64 -26.55
C ASP A 601 -2.80 6.65 -27.71
N ASP A 602 -2.37 7.88 -27.45
CA ASP A 602 -2.21 8.93 -28.47
C ASP A 602 -1.11 8.60 -29.49
N GLN A 603 -1.51 8.24 -30.71
CA GLN A 603 -0.58 8.01 -31.83
C GLN A 603 -0.41 9.25 -32.73
N GLY A 604 -0.70 10.44 -32.19
CA GLY A 604 -0.49 11.73 -32.83
C GLY A 604 -1.77 12.54 -33.05
N GLY A 605 -2.95 11.92 -32.88
CA GLY A 605 -4.26 12.55 -33.05
C GLY A 605 -4.62 13.54 -31.96
N GLY A 606 -4.05 13.42 -30.76
CA GLY A 606 -4.33 14.33 -29.64
C GLY A 606 -5.81 14.34 -29.22
N ALA A 607 -6.49 13.20 -29.40
CA ALA A 607 -7.95 13.06 -29.33
C ALA A 607 -8.51 12.71 -27.94
N ALA A 608 -7.68 12.79 -26.89
CA ALA A 608 -8.06 12.39 -25.53
C ALA A 608 -9.41 12.96 -25.06
N TYR A 609 -9.65 14.28 -25.20
CA TYR A 609 -10.91 14.88 -24.74
C TYR A 609 -12.17 14.48 -25.53
N PRO A 610 -12.16 14.47 -26.88
CA PRO A 610 -13.31 13.96 -27.63
C PRO A 610 -13.56 12.46 -27.42
N MET A 611 -12.52 11.66 -27.18
CA MET A 611 -12.65 10.24 -26.80
C MET A 611 -13.32 10.11 -25.41
N THR A 612 -12.80 10.81 -24.39
CA THR A 612 -13.43 10.81 -23.06
C THR A 612 -14.86 11.35 -23.07
N LEU A 613 -15.20 12.25 -24.01
CA LEU A 613 -16.59 12.69 -24.16
C LEU A 613 -17.51 11.54 -24.60
N ALA A 614 -17.05 10.69 -25.52
CA ALA A 614 -17.77 9.50 -25.94
C ALA A 614 -17.88 8.47 -24.80
N ASP A 615 -16.84 8.31 -23.98
CA ASP A 615 -16.87 7.48 -22.76
C ASP A 615 -17.94 7.94 -21.76
N VAL A 616 -18.06 9.25 -21.54
CA VAL A 616 -19.11 9.83 -20.70
C VAL A 616 -20.50 9.51 -21.28
N GLU A 617 -20.65 9.51 -22.60
CA GLU A 617 -21.93 9.18 -23.27
C GLU A 617 -22.32 7.73 -23.05
N VAL A 618 -21.42 6.76 -23.29
CA VAL A 618 -21.73 5.34 -23.08
C VAL A 618 -21.88 5.00 -21.59
N THR A 619 -21.13 5.66 -20.70
CA THR A 619 -21.30 5.51 -19.25
C THR A 619 -22.73 5.88 -18.84
N ARG A 620 -23.30 6.96 -19.39
CA ARG A 620 -24.72 7.32 -19.15
C ARG A 620 -25.67 6.25 -19.66
N VAL A 621 -25.41 5.70 -20.85
CA VAL A 621 -26.23 4.62 -21.42
C VAL A 621 -26.27 3.43 -20.45
N ILE A 622 -25.12 2.99 -19.92
CA ILE A 622 -25.06 1.89 -18.95
C ILE A 622 -25.83 2.23 -17.67
N LEU A 623 -25.62 3.42 -17.11
CA LEU A 623 -26.34 3.86 -15.91
C LEU A 623 -27.87 3.91 -16.11
N ASP A 624 -28.32 4.27 -17.30
CA ASP A 624 -29.74 4.25 -17.66
C ASP A 624 -30.27 2.81 -17.73
N ARG A 625 -29.51 1.86 -18.30
CA ARG A 625 -29.89 0.43 -18.32
C ARG A 625 -29.95 -0.18 -16.93
N LEU A 626 -29.05 0.22 -16.04
CA LEU A 626 -29.01 -0.22 -14.64
C LEU A 626 -30.02 0.53 -13.74
N GLY A 627 -30.66 1.58 -14.25
CA GLY A 627 -31.42 2.54 -13.47
C GLY A 627 -32.48 1.97 -12.55
N PRO A 628 -33.35 1.05 -13.00
CA PRO A 628 -34.35 0.43 -12.12
C PRO A 628 -33.73 -0.31 -10.93
N LEU A 629 -32.58 -0.95 -11.12
CA LEU A 629 -31.89 -1.69 -10.06
C LEU A 629 -31.16 -0.75 -9.10
N LEU A 630 -30.59 0.34 -9.62
CA LEU A 630 -29.94 1.39 -8.83
C LEU A 630 -30.94 2.15 -7.97
N ASP A 631 -32.05 2.61 -8.54
CA ASP A 631 -33.04 3.42 -7.82
C ASP A 631 -33.70 2.67 -6.68
N GLN A 632 -33.87 1.35 -6.83
CA GLN A 632 -34.39 0.50 -5.77
C GLN A 632 -33.47 0.46 -4.55
N ARG A 633 -32.16 0.66 -4.74
CA ARG A 633 -31.13 0.50 -3.71
C ARG A 633 -30.62 1.84 -3.18
N ASP A 634 -30.39 2.79 -4.07
CA ASP A 634 -30.02 4.16 -3.76
C ASP A 634 -30.69 5.13 -4.76
N PRO A 635 -31.87 5.67 -4.42
CA PRO A 635 -32.59 6.61 -5.30
C PRO A 635 -31.88 7.96 -5.47
N LYS A 636 -30.83 8.26 -4.69
CA LYS A 636 -30.05 9.51 -4.81
C LYS A 636 -28.82 9.34 -5.67
N LEU A 637 -28.39 8.10 -5.93
CA LEU A 637 -27.14 7.83 -6.64
C LEU A 637 -27.20 8.31 -8.10
N ARG A 638 -28.26 7.99 -8.85
CA ARG A 638 -28.34 8.39 -10.26
C ARG A 638 -28.35 9.92 -10.47
N PRO A 639 -29.12 10.70 -9.70
CA PRO A 639 -29.02 12.16 -9.75
C PRO A 639 -27.62 12.70 -9.43
N ASP A 640 -26.93 12.13 -8.44
CA ASP A 640 -25.55 12.53 -8.11
C ASP A 640 -24.57 12.18 -9.24
N LEU A 641 -24.65 10.96 -9.78
CA LEU A 641 -23.84 10.52 -10.92
C LEU A 641 -24.07 11.40 -12.15
N ALA A 642 -25.33 11.73 -12.48
CA ALA A 642 -25.66 12.63 -13.57
C ALA A 642 -24.99 14.00 -13.39
N ALA A 643 -25.03 14.57 -12.18
CA ALA A 643 -24.38 15.84 -11.90
C ALA A 643 -22.84 15.77 -12.02
N LYS A 644 -22.20 14.68 -11.59
CA LYS A 644 -20.74 14.48 -11.78
C LYS A 644 -20.38 14.36 -13.25
N LEU A 645 -21.14 13.58 -14.02
CA LEU A 645 -20.92 13.39 -15.45
C LEU A 645 -21.22 14.67 -16.25
N ASP A 646 -22.19 15.49 -15.83
CA ASP A 646 -22.44 16.82 -16.43
C ASP A 646 -21.27 17.77 -16.17
N LYS A 647 -20.71 17.75 -14.95
CA LYS A 647 -19.51 18.53 -14.63
C LYS A 647 -18.31 18.10 -15.46
N LEU A 648 -18.09 16.79 -15.63
CA LEU A 648 -17.02 16.26 -16.48
C LEU A 648 -17.22 16.67 -17.94
N ARG A 649 -18.43 16.47 -18.49
CA ARG A 649 -18.78 16.92 -19.84
C ARG A 649 -18.51 18.41 -20.04
N ALA A 650 -18.91 19.26 -19.09
CA ALA A 650 -18.67 20.70 -19.16
C ALA A 650 -17.16 21.03 -19.14
N ALA A 651 -16.38 20.35 -18.30
CA ALA A 651 -14.93 20.52 -18.26
C ALA A 651 -14.25 20.09 -19.57
N LEU A 652 -14.68 18.98 -20.16
CA LEU A 652 -14.20 18.51 -21.47
C LEU A 652 -14.52 19.52 -22.56
N LEU A 653 -15.78 19.96 -22.69
CA LEU A 653 -16.18 20.94 -23.70
C LEU A 653 -15.43 22.28 -23.54
N ALA A 654 -15.08 22.68 -22.33
CA ALA A 654 -14.28 23.87 -22.06
C ALA A 654 -12.81 23.77 -22.54
N THR A 655 -12.34 22.59 -22.95
CA THR A 655 -11.01 22.43 -23.58
C THR A 655 -11.00 22.86 -25.05
N GLN A 656 -12.18 23.00 -25.67
CA GLN A 656 -12.29 23.45 -27.06
C GLN A 656 -11.91 24.92 -27.22
N ASP A 657 -11.42 25.25 -28.42
CA ASP A 657 -11.15 26.61 -28.87
C ASP A 657 -11.87 26.85 -30.19
N ASN A 658 -12.83 27.79 -30.20
CA ASN A 658 -13.68 28.08 -31.37
C ASN A 658 -14.30 26.80 -32.00
N GLY A 659 -14.75 25.87 -31.15
CA GLY A 659 -15.36 24.60 -31.56
C GLY A 659 -14.37 23.52 -32.03
N ARG A 660 -13.06 23.76 -31.93
CA ARG A 660 -12.02 22.76 -32.22
C ARG A 660 -11.43 22.20 -30.93
N TRP A 661 -11.22 20.89 -30.87
CA TRP A 661 -10.57 20.25 -29.74
C TRP A 661 -9.09 20.64 -29.65
N ARG A 662 -8.60 20.90 -28.43
CA ARG A 662 -7.17 21.03 -28.14
C ARG A 662 -6.65 19.69 -27.63
N ALA A 663 -5.45 19.29 -28.05
CA ALA A 663 -4.77 18.16 -27.43
C ALA A 663 -4.42 18.49 -25.96
N PRO A 664 -4.28 17.49 -25.08
CA PRO A 664 -3.83 17.71 -23.71
C PRO A 664 -2.51 18.47 -23.62
N ALA A 665 -1.55 18.24 -24.51
CA ALA A 665 -0.30 18.99 -24.54
C ALA A 665 -0.48 20.50 -24.80
N GLN A 666 -1.55 20.88 -25.52
CA GLN A 666 -1.84 22.24 -25.95
C GLN A 666 -2.87 22.95 -25.04
N THR A 667 -3.40 22.24 -24.05
CA THR A 667 -4.48 22.74 -23.19
C THR A 667 -3.93 23.45 -21.96
N PRO A 668 -4.45 24.64 -21.58
CA PRO A 668 -3.99 25.36 -20.41
C PRO A 668 -4.02 24.49 -19.13
N PRO A 669 -3.00 24.56 -18.26
CA PRO A 669 -2.92 23.71 -17.07
C PRO A 669 -4.17 23.72 -16.19
N THR A 670 -4.83 24.87 -16.04
CA THR A 670 -6.06 25.01 -15.26
C THR A 670 -7.23 24.22 -15.86
N ALA A 671 -7.39 24.25 -17.18
CA ALA A 671 -8.42 23.46 -17.86
C ALA A 671 -8.14 21.97 -17.76
N ARG A 672 -6.87 21.55 -17.88
CA ARG A 672 -6.47 20.15 -17.67
C ARG A 672 -6.77 19.65 -16.25
N GLN A 673 -6.40 20.46 -15.26
CA GLN A 673 -6.69 20.17 -13.85
C GLN A 673 -8.20 20.08 -13.58
N ALA A 674 -9.01 20.92 -14.23
CA ALA A 674 -10.46 20.86 -14.11
C ALA A 674 -11.03 19.56 -14.69
N VAL A 675 -10.54 19.09 -15.84
CA VAL A 675 -10.92 17.80 -16.43
C VAL A 675 -10.52 16.64 -15.52
N ILE A 676 -9.27 16.59 -15.07
CA ILE A 676 -8.77 15.52 -14.18
C ILE A 676 -9.57 15.49 -12.87
N ALA A 677 -9.82 16.65 -12.26
CA ALA A 677 -10.59 16.74 -11.02
C ALA A 677 -12.06 16.33 -11.21
N ALA A 678 -12.69 16.68 -12.33
CA ALA A 678 -14.05 16.25 -12.64
C ALA A 678 -14.11 14.74 -12.92
N THR A 679 -13.08 14.18 -13.57
CA THR A 679 -12.96 12.74 -13.83
C THR A 679 -12.82 11.96 -12.52
N GLY A 680 -11.90 12.36 -11.64
CA GLY A 680 -11.75 11.72 -10.33
C GLY A 680 -13.03 11.79 -9.49
N GLY A 681 -13.74 12.93 -9.50
CA GLY A 681 -15.02 13.07 -8.81
C GLY A 681 -16.16 12.23 -9.40
N ALA A 682 -16.13 11.93 -10.71
CA ALA A 682 -17.06 11.01 -11.34
C ALA A 682 -16.70 9.56 -11.00
N LEU A 683 -15.42 9.18 -11.08
CA LEU A 683 -14.93 7.84 -10.76
C LEU A 683 -15.20 7.44 -9.31
N GLU A 684 -14.96 8.35 -8.36
CA GLU A 684 -15.29 8.13 -6.95
C GLU A 684 -16.78 7.83 -6.76
N ALA A 685 -17.65 8.58 -7.42
CA ALA A 685 -19.09 8.37 -7.35
C ALA A 685 -19.53 7.07 -8.03
N LEU A 686 -18.94 6.74 -9.19
CA LEU A 686 -19.20 5.53 -9.98
C LEU A 686 -18.74 4.25 -9.28
N SER A 687 -17.72 4.31 -8.42
CA SER A 687 -17.25 3.16 -7.63
C SER A 687 -18.32 2.51 -6.74
N ARG A 688 -19.44 3.21 -6.52
CA ARG A 688 -20.60 2.68 -5.78
C ARG A 688 -21.49 1.77 -6.62
N VAL A 689 -21.49 1.92 -7.96
CA VAL A 689 -22.36 1.15 -8.86
C VAL A 689 -22.05 -0.35 -8.82
N PRO A 690 -20.77 -0.80 -8.95
CA PRO A 690 -20.45 -2.22 -8.89
C PRO A 690 -20.84 -2.82 -7.55
N ARG A 691 -20.55 -2.12 -6.45
CA ARG A 691 -20.88 -2.57 -5.09
C ARG A 691 -22.39 -2.74 -4.85
N LEU A 692 -23.21 -1.84 -5.38
CA LEU A 692 -24.66 -1.91 -5.21
C LEU A 692 -25.30 -3.02 -6.05
N LEU A 693 -24.66 -3.41 -7.15
CA LEU A 693 -25.20 -4.34 -8.13
C LEU A 693 -24.37 -5.60 -8.29
N GLU A 694 -23.50 -5.88 -7.32
CA GLU A 694 -22.65 -7.04 -7.30
C GLU A 694 -23.50 -8.32 -7.39
N THR A 695 -23.17 -9.16 -8.35
CA THR A 695 -23.80 -10.47 -8.51
C THR A 695 -22.89 -11.52 -7.92
N ARG A 696 -23.44 -12.38 -7.06
CA ARG A 696 -22.73 -13.56 -6.57
C ARG A 696 -23.06 -14.76 -7.43
N ALA A 697 -22.05 -15.61 -7.66
CA ALA A 697 -22.21 -16.87 -8.37
C ALA A 697 -23.20 -17.77 -7.62
N ASN A 698 -24.24 -18.23 -8.33
CA ASN A 698 -25.14 -19.28 -7.84
C ASN A 698 -24.42 -20.63 -7.75
#